data_AF-A0A9W9KUN7-F1
#
_entry.id   AF-A0A9W9KUN7-F1
#
_cell.length_a   1.000
_cell.length_b   1.000
_cell.length_c   1.000
_cell.angle_alpha   90.00
_cell.angle_beta   90.00
_cell.angle_gamma   90.00
#
_symmetry.space_group_name_H-M   'P 1'
#
loop_
_entity.id
_entity.type
_entity.pdbx_description
1 polymer ?
#
loop_
_entity_poly.entity_id
_entity_poly.type
_entity_poly.pdbx_seq_one_letter_code
_entity_poly.pdbx_strand_id
1 'polypeptide(L)'
;MGTPLTGTVIITGGNGLLGSEIAIEIAKKHPFIHLLLTARDIRTHDVRDLTGKIRLIGPRSVEVLSLDLTDLKSVACFAKTTVDRVHFKDIPPITSLIHAAVTTSYVVDELTSDGYDPVYQTNCLSPFLLTIGLFEAFRAGDGTPGGGAKVINIGCSATSSGRLDYFDRDHGRHGKRAGTALSAKEQNIRFGSSKLMASVALYALRRSLIWTGNMSLDIFTLDPGGMTGPSHLRTGAPMLVRVAHQTRSGLRPFLRMVSKSSMNKASVPAKAIARVAFQIDEVENRRRERYFILDSDYEAASVLPSLRDAEKVKKLLLQILGQAEVETKEVDSAPIRPRLSMVAPNRVPGLLPGFSAAPLVLGPNLVRYGPVTAPAMNRHVLEKGHSAYPIGSAFSISPNRFQSRSQPAFRRRRQLFQRLCLLGGVSFVLLLLIYPSWRTAILPTLSFGLLSSPGDLHLQTVRYYDLSEVQGTEKGWERGERVLMCTPLRDASSHLPMFFSHLRNLTYPHNLIDLAFLVSDSQDDTLQMLSHMLEDLQNDPDPKMTFGEISVIQKDFGQKVQQDVESRHGFEAQASRRKLMAQARNWLLSATLRPTHSWVYWRDADVQTAPFTIIEDLMRHNKDVTVPNVWRPLPDWLGGEQPYDLNSWQESETALALADTLDEDAVIVEGYAEYATWRPHLAYLRDPYGDPDMEMELDGIGGVSILAKARVFRAGVHFPAFSFEKHAETEGFGKLAKRMQFSVIGLPHYTIWHLYEPSVDDLRHMEEMEAERVAREQEELARAAAAQKETTQSKPIVADHIVDREQVPDFGADPAQPVKDARGDLNDQAQRLEEVPKAKQ
;
A
#
# COMPACT_ATOMS: atom_id res chain seq x y z
N MET A 1 -37.47 1.26 -9.62
CA MET A 1 -37.00 0.70 -10.91
C MET A 1 -35.79 -0.18 -10.62
N GLY A 2 -35.49 -1.20 -11.43
CA GLY A 2 -34.31 -2.04 -11.21
C GLY A 2 -33.01 -1.36 -11.68
N THR A 3 -31.91 -1.55 -10.96
CA THR A 3 -30.59 -0.99 -11.29
C THR A 3 -30.16 -1.40 -12.71
N PRO A 4 -29.72 -0.47 -13.58
CA PRO A 4 -29.27 -0.78 -14.93
C PRO A 4 -27.92 -1.51 -14.92
N LEU A 5 -27.59 -2.16 -16.03
CA LEU A 5 -26.29 -2.78 -16.23
C LEU A 5 -25.21 -1.71 -16.49
N THR A 6 -24.05 -1.83 -15.85
CA THR A 6 -22.99 -0.78 -15.85
C THR A 6 -21.94 -0.93 -16.95
N GLY A 7 -21.90 -2.08 -17.63
CA GLY A 7 -20.92 -2.40 -18.67
C GLY A 7 -20.92 -3.89 -19.04
N THR A 8 -20.20 -4.24 -20.10
CA THR A 8 -19.95 -5.62 -20.53
C THR A 8 -18.50 -6.03 -20.25
N VAL A 9 -18.30 -7.23 -19.70
CA VAL A 9 -16.96 -7.83 -19.58
C VAL A 9 -16.90 -9.13 -20.36
N ILE A 10 -15.91 -9.22 -21.26
CA ILE A 10 -15.68 -10.39 -22.12
C ILE A 10 -14.49 -11.19 -21.59
N ILE A 11 -14.68 -12.49 -21.35
CA ILE A 11 -13.62 -13.41 -20.91
C ILE A 11 -13.43 -14.51 -21.96
N THR A 12 -12.29 -14.52 -22.65
CA THR A 12 -11.98 -15.59 -23.59
C THR A 12 -11.57 -16.86 -22.86
N GLY A 13 -12.08 -18.02 -23.31
CA GLY A 13 -11.81 -19.29 -22.63
C GLY A 13 -12.39 -19.33 -21.22
N GLY A 14 -13.60 -18.80 -21.03
CA GLY A 14 -14.28 -18.70 -19.74
C GLY A 14 -14.51 -20.04 -19.06
N ASN A 15 -14.58 -21.16 -19.79
CA ASN A 15 -14.63 -22.50 -19.21
C ASN A 15 -13.25 -23.09 -18.84
N GLY A 16 -12.16 -22.36 -19.06
CA GLY A 16 -10.81 -22.78 -18.67
C GLY A 16 -10.52 -22.55 -17.18
N LEU A 17 -9.48 -23.24 -16.68
CA LEU A 17 -9.08 -23.23 -15.26
C LEU A 17 -8.93 -21.82 -14.64
N LEU A 18 -8.48 -20.83 -15.41
CA LEU A 18 -8.35 -19.44 -14.94
C LEU A 18 -9.57 -18.58 -15.33
N GLY A 19 -10.10 -18.73 -16.55
CA GLY A 19 -11.26 -17.98 -17.04
C GLY A 19 -12.51 -18.17 -16.17
N SER A 20 -12.72 -19.38 -15.66
CA SER A 20 -13.87 -19.75 -14.82
C SER A 20 -13.82 -19.08 -13.45
N GLU A 21 -12.65 -19.07 -12.81
CA GLU A 21 -12.43 -18.38 -11.54
C GLU A 21 -12.55 -16.85 -11.70
N ILE A 22 -12.05 -16.27 -12.80
CA ILE A 22 -12.25 -14.82 -13.08
C ILE A 22 -13.74 -14.51 -13.24
N ALA A 23 -14.48 -15.34 -13.99
CA ALA A 23 -15.91 -15.19 -14.19
C ALA A 23 -16.68 -15.25 -12.86
N ILE A 24 -16.30 -16.17 -11.97
CA ILE A 24 -16.87 -16.31 -10.62
C ILE A 24 -16.57 -15.10 -9.74
N GLU A 25 -15.33 -14.61 -9.69
CA GLU A 25 -14.96 -13.44 -8.87
C GLU A 25 -15.61 -12.14 -9.37
N ILE A 26 -15.72 -11.96 -10.68
CA ILE A 26 -16.42 -10.81 -11.27
C ILE A 26 -17.94 -10.89 -10.99
N ALA A 27 -18.54 -12.08 -11.10
CA ALA A 27 -19.97 -12.27 -10.78
C ALA A 27 -20.30 -11.95 -9.31
N LYS A 28 -19.41 -12.27 -8.36
CA LYS A 28 -19.56 -11.92 -6.94
C LYS A 28 -19.49 -10.42 -6.70
N LYS A 29 -18.45 -9.76 -7.24
CA LYS A 29 -18.10 -8.37 -6.88
C LYS A 29 -18.83 -7.30 -7.71
N HIS A 30 -19.23 -7.64 -8.94
CA HIS A 30 -19.82 -6.69 -9.88
C HIS A 30 -21.13 -7.25 -10.47
N PRO A 31 -22.15 -7.52 -9.62
CA PRO A 31 -23.38 -8.19 -10.05
C PRO A 31 -24.18 -7.40 -11.11
N PHE A 32 -23.92 -6.10 -11.31
CA PHE A 32 -24.55 -5.26 -12.33
C PHE A 32 -23.81 -5.22 -13.68
N ILE A 33 -22.83 -6.11 -13.91
CA ILE A 33 -22.14 -6.26 -15.20
C ILE A 33 -22.83 -7.32 -16.07
N HIS A 34 -22.83 -7.11 -17.38
CA HIS A 34 -23.11 -8.17 -18.35
C HIS A 34 -21.86 -9.01 -18.55
N LEU A 35 -21.87 -10.24 -18.03
CA LEU A 35 -20.72 -11.14 -18.06
C LEU A 35 -20.80 -12.07 -19.29
N LEU A 36 -19.99 -11.78 -20.31
CA LEU A 36 -19.96 -12.51 -21.57
C LEU A 36 -18.75 -13.46 -21.63
N LEU A 37 -19.01 -14.75 -21.44
CA LEU A 37 -17.98 -15.79 -21.44
C LEU A 37 -17.88 -16.42 -22.83
N THR A 38 -16.68 -16.80 -23.27
CA THR A 38 -16.52 -17.55 -24.53
C THR A 38 -15.83 -18.89 -24.35
N ALA A 39 -16.27 -19.89 -25.12
CA ALA A 39 -15.71 -21.24 -25.15
C ALA A 39 -15.76 -21.80 -26.58
N ARG A 40 -14.87 -22.74 -26.94
CA ARG A 40 -14.90 -23.40 -28.26
C ARG A 40 -16.17 -24.22 -28.47
N ASP A 41 -16.63 -24.92 -27.43
CA ASP A 41 -17.89 -25.69 -27.46
C ASP A 41 -18.68 -25.46 -26.17
N ILE A 42 -19.77 -24.70 -26.30
CA ILE A 42 -20.70 -24.34 -25.22
C ILE A 42 -21.52 -25.52 -24.67
N ARG A 43 -21.49 -26.70 -25.33
CA ARG A 43 -22.27 -27.88 -24.94
C ARG A 43 -21.56 -28.72 -23.88
N THR A 44 -20.27 -28.47 -23.64
CA THR A 44 -19.38 -29.19 -22.71
C THR A 44 -19.86 -29.13 -21.25
N HIS A 45 -19.48 -30.13 -20.44
CA HIS A 45 -19.88 -30.18 -19.03
C HIS A 45 -19.34 -29.01 -18.22
N ASP A 46 -18.09 -28.60 -18.45
CA ASP A 46 -17.43 -27.48 -17.79
C ASP A 46 -18.21 -26.17 -17.94
N VAL A 47 -18.78 -25.93 -19.13
CA VAL A 47 -19.62 -24.74 -19.40
C VAL A 47 -20.93 -24.80 -18.64
N ARG A 48 -21.57 -25.97 -18.52
CA ARG A 48 -22.82 -26.15 -17.76
C ARG A 48 -22.58 -25.96 -16.28
N ASP A 49 -21.53 -26.58 -15.74
CA ASP A 49 -21.17 -26.51 -14.32
C ASP A 49 -20.76 -25.09 -13.91
N LEU A 50 -20.00 -24.39 -14.76
CA LEU A 50 -19.66 -22.98 -14.56
C LEU A 50 -20.92 -22.09 -14.59
N THR A 51 -21.80 -22.30 -15.57
CA THR A 51 -23.04 -21.54 -15.71
C THR A 51 -23.98 -21.77 -14.52
N GLY A 52 -24.03 -23.01 -14.00
CA GLY A 52 -24.74 -23.34 -12.76
C GLY A 52 -24.17 -22.58 -11.55
N LYS A 53 -22.84 -22.66 -11.34
CA LYS A 53 -22.15 -21.93 -10.26
C LYS A 53 -22.39 -20.42 -10.33
N ILE A 54 -22.26 -19.81 -11.51
CA ILE A 54 -22.47 -18.36 -11.67
C ILE A 54 -23.94 -17.99 -11.45
N ARG A 55 -24.90 -18.80 -11.90
CA ARG A 55 -26.34 -18.56 -11.62
C ARG A 55 -26.68 -18.62 -10.12
N LEU A 56 -25.98 -19.46 -9.34
CA LEU A 56 -26.14 -19.49 -7.87
C LEU A 56 -25.56 -18.24 -7.17
N ILE A 57 -24.59 -17.55 -7.79
CA ILE A 57 -24.07 -16.26 -7.31
C ILE A 57 -25.04 -15.11 -7.61
N GLY A 58 -25.89 -15.27 -8.64
CA GLY A 58 -26.96 -14.33 -8.97
C GLY A 58 -26.57 -12.99 -9.64
N PRO A 59 -25.56 -12.92 -10.54
CA PRO A 59 -25.30 -11.69 -11.30
C PRO A 59 -26.50 -11.36 -12.22
N ARG A 60 -26.70 -10.07 -12.47
CA ARG A 60 -27.85 -9.52 -13.21
C ARG A 60 -27.93 -10.01 -14.65
N SER A 61 -26.81 -10.33 -15.29
CA SER A 61 -26.76 -10.87 -16.65
C SER A 61 -25.48 -11.67 -16.90
N VAL A 62 -25.62 -12.91 -17.39
CA VAL A 62 -24.51 -13.77 -17.80
C VAL A 62 -24.88 -14.57 -19.05
N GLU A 63 -23.95 -14.66 -19.99
CA GLU A 63 -24.11 -15.36 -21.26
C GLU A 63 -22.83 -16.13 -21.62
N VAL A 64 -22.96 -17.26 -22.33
CA VAL A 64 -21.83 -18.03 -22.84
C VAL A 64 -21.98 -18.24 -24.35
N LEU A 65 -21.01 -17.75 -25.11
CA LEU A 65 -20.99 -17.82 -26.57
C LEU A 65 -19.88 -18.73 -27.12
N SER A 66 -20.10 -19.23 -28.34
CA SER A 66 -19.11 -20.01 -29.07
C SER A 66 -18.06 -19.08 -29.68
N LEU A 67 -16.78 -19.36 -29.45
CA LEU A 67 -15.64 -18.69 -30.10
C LEU A 67 -14.49 -19.69 -30.23
N ASP A 68 -14.01 -19.90 -31.45
CA ASP A 68 -12.77 -20.64 -31.66
C ASP A 68 -11.60 -19.70 -32.02
N LEU A 69 -10.52 -19.78 -31.25
CA LEU A 69 -9.28 -19.04 -31.48
C LEU A 69 -8.27 -19.82 -32.35
N THR A 70 -8.73 -20.85 -33.06
CA THR A 70 -8.02 -21.48 -34.19
C THR A 70 -8.74 -21.31 -35.53
N ASP A 71 -9.73 -20.41 -35.59
CA ASP A 71 -10.47 -20.01 -36.80
C ASP A 71 -10.65 -18.48 -36.77
N LEU A 72 -9.94 -17.73 -37.62
CA LEU A 72 -10.03 -16.27 -37.67
C LEU A 72 -11.39 -15.77 -38.21
N LYS A 73 -12.16 -16.62 -38.92
CA LYS A 73 -13.51 -16.30 -39.38
C LYS A 73 -14.51 -16.44 -38.23
N SER A 74 -14.31 -17.40 -37.31
CA SER A 74 -15.00 -17.44 -36.00
C SER A 74 -14.74 -16.17 -35.18
N VAL A 75 -13.48 -15.74 -35.09
CA VAL A 75 -13.09 -14.50 -34.37
C VAL A 75 -13.75 -13.26 -34.97
N ALA A 76 -13.68 -13.08 -36.30
CA ALA A 76 -14.27 -11.93 -36.99
C ALA A 76 -15.81 -11.91 -36.86
N CYS A 77 -16.46 -13.06 -36.97
CA CYS A 77 -17.91 -13.20 -36.82
C CYS A 77 -18.37 -12.86 -35.39
N PHE A 78 -17.68 -13.39 -34.37
CA PHE A 78 -17.95 -13.09 -32.96
C PHE A 78 -17.77 -11.59 -32.67
N ALA A 79 -16.67 -10.99 -33.14
CA ALA A 79 -16.39 -9.58 -32.93
C ALA A 79 -17.47 -8.69 -33.55
N LYS A 80 -17.82 -8.93 -34.82
CA LYS A 80 -18.88 -8.20 -35.52
C LYS A 80 -20.24 -8.32 -34.81
N THR A 81 -20.66 -9.54 -34.47
CA THR A 81 -21.93 -9.78 -33.76
C THR A 81 -21.96 -9.07 -32.40
N THR A 82 -20.82 -8.95 -31.73
CA THR A 82 -20.70 -8.21 -30.46
C THR A 82 -20.80 -6.70 -30.66
N VAL A 83 -20.16 -6.15 -31.71
CA VAL A 83 -20.28 -4.73 -32.11
C VAL A 83 -21.73 -4.40 -32.47
N ASP A 84 -22.38 -5.21 -33.31
CA ASP A 84 -23.78 -5.04 -33.69
C ASP A 84 -24.68 -4.97 -32.43
N ARG A 85 -24.52 -5.91 -31.49
CA ARG A 85 -25.29 -5.96 -30.22
C ARG A 85 -25.04 -4.76 -29.30
N VAL A 86 -23.83 -4.20 -29.25
CA VAL A 86 -23.56 -2.95 -28.50
C VAL A 86 -24.21 -1.76 -29.21
N HIS A 87 -24.10 -1.68 -30.55
CA HIS A 87 -24.66 -0.61 -31.35
C HIS A 87 -26.20 -0.55 -31.29
N PHE A 88 -26.87 -1.70 -31.37
CA PHE A 88 -28.32 -1.82 -31.19
C PHE A 88 -28.78 -1.80 -29.73
N LYS A 89 -27.84 -1.75 -28.77
CA LYS A 89 -28.06 -1.67 -27.31
C LYS A 89 -28.71 -2.92 -26.68
N ASP A 90 -28.55 -4.09 -27.32
CA ASP A 90 -28.89 -5.39 -26.73
C ASP A 90 -28.02 -5.70 -25.50
N ILE A 91 -26.78 -5.20 -25.49
CA ILE A 91 -25.82 -5.30 -24.38
C ILE A 91 -25.13 -3.95 -24.14
N PRO A 92 -24.66 -3.66 -22.90
CA PRO A 92 -23.88 -2.47 -22.63
C PRO A 92 -22.52 -2.45 -23.36
N PRO A 93 -21.89 -1.27 -23.57
CA PRO A 93 -20.53 -1.17 -24.07
C PRO A 93 -19.51 -1.96 -23.23
N ILE A 94 -18.46 -2.47 -23.89
CA ILE A 94 -17.43 -3.29 -23.25
C ILE A 94 -16.55 -2.43 -22.36
N THR A 95 -16.50 -2.72 -21.06
CA THR A 95 -15.61 -2.07 -20.09
C THR A 95 -14.33 -2.86 -19.86
N SER A 96 -14.32 -4.19 -20.08
CA SER A 96 -13.10 -4.99 -20.06
C SER A 96 -13.12 -6.19 -21.02
N LEU A 97 -12.00 -6.43 -21.70
CA LEU A 97 -11.71 -7.63 -22.48
C LEU A 97 -10.54 -8.39 -21.83
N ILE A 98 -10.75 -9.64 -21.45
CA ILE A 98 -9.77 -10.46 -20.72
C ILE A 98 -9.38 -11.67 -21.57
N HIS A 99 -8.14 -11.68 -22.06
CA HIS A 99 -7.58 -12.74 -22.90
C HIS A 99 -7.03 -13.89 -22.06
N ALA A 100 -7.94 -14.62 -21.40
CA ALA A 100 -7.60 -15.76 -20.53
C ALA A 100 -7.46 -17.09 -21.28
N ALA A 101 -7.96 -17.19 -22.52
CA ALA A 101 -7.75 -18.35 -23.37
C ALA A 101 -6.26 -18.56 -23.69
N VAL A 102 -5.83 -19.82 -23.67
CA VAL A 102 -4.44 -20.19 -23.93
C VAL A 102 -4.33 -21.68 -24.28
N THR A 103 -3.43 -22.03 -25.21
CA THR A 103 -3.10 -23.41 -25.57
C THR A 103 -1.58 -23.65 -25.54
N THR A 104 -1.17 -24.89 -25.28
CA THR A 104 0.22 -25.33 -25.49
C THR A 104 0.29 -26.83 -25.80
N SER A 105 1.31 -27.23 -26.56
CA SER A 105 1.46 -28.59 -27.07
C SER A 105 2.89 -29.09 -26.94
N TYR A 106 3.05 -30.35 -26.55
CA TYR A 106 4.34 -31.06 -26.50
C TYR A 106 4.66 -31.81 -27.80
N VAL A 107 3.89 -31.58 -28.87
CA VAL A 107 4.18 -32.04 -30.23
C VAL A 107 4.23 -30.86 -31.19
N VAL A 108 4.82 -31.05 -32.36
CA VAL A 108 4.64 -30.18 -33.52
C VAL A 108 3.25 -30.44 -34.07
N ASP A 109 2.35 -29.47 -33.95
CA ASP A 109 0.97 -29.64 -34.36
C ASP A 109 0.79 -29.50 -35.89
N GLU A 110 -0.38 -29.89 -36.38
CA GLU A 110 -0.85 -29.47 -37.70
C GLU A 110 -1.12 -27.96 -37.70
N LEU A 111 -1.17 -27.34 -38.88
CA LEU A 111 -1.56 -25.92 -38.96
C LEU A 111 -3.07 -25.82 -38.75
N THR A 112 -3.53 -24.64 -38.35
CA THR A 112 -4.95 -24.28 -38.37
C THR A 112 -5.48 -24.26 -39.81
N SER A 113 -6.81 -24.13 -39.97
CA SER A 113 -7.45 -23.83 -41.27
C SER A 113 -6.80 -22.65 -41.98
N ASP A 114 -6.29 -21.71 -41.18
CA ASP A 114 -5.80 -20.40 -41.57
C ASP A 114 -4.28 -20.43 -41.85
N GLY A 115 -3.66 -21.61 -41.82
CA GLY A 115 -2.24 -21.81 -42.13
C GLY A 115 -1.25 -21.40 -41.04
N TYR A 116 -1.72 -21.16 -39.80
CA TYR A 116 -0.87 -20.77 -38.68
C TYR A 116 -0.58 -21.91 -37.70
N ASP A 117 0.47 -21.74 -36.89
CA ASP A 117 0.72 -22.59 -35.73
C ASP A 117 -0.39 -22.38 -34.69
N PRO A 118 -1.09 -23.43 -34.20
CA PRO A 118 -2.19 -23.27 -33.26
C PRO A 118 -1.82 -22.58 -31.94
N VAL A 119 -0.59 -22.75 -31.45
CA VAL A 119 -0.07 -22.09 -30.26
C VAL A 119 0.22 -20.61 -30.53
N TYR A 120 0.67 -20.26 -31.74
CA TYR A 120 0.78 -18.87 -32.16
C TYR A 120 -0.59 -18.21 -32.31
N GLN A 121 -1.50 -18.84 -33.05
CA GLN A 121 -2.77 -18.24 -33.39
C GLN A 121 -3.65 -18.01 -32.16
N THR A 122 -3.89 -19.06 -31.36
CA THR A 122 -4.73 -18.96 -30.15
C THR A 122 -4.17 -18.02 -29.09
N ASN A 123 -2.84 -17.94 -28.93
CA ASN A 123 -2.25 -17.15 -27.85
C ASN A 123 -1.90 -15.70 -28.26
N CYS A 124 -1.79 -15.40 -29.56
CA CYS A 124 -1.30 -14.10 -30.06
C CYS A 124 -2.17 -13.51 -31.17
N LEU A 125 -2.31 -14.17 -32.33
CA LEU A 125 -2.97 -13.58 -33.51
C LEU A 125 -4.47 -13.38 -33.29
N SER A 126 -5.19 -14.40 -32.79
CA SER A 126 -6.63 -14.32 -32.54
C SER A 126 -7.00 -13.35 -31.41
N PRO A 127 -6.31 -13.32 -30.25
CA PRO A 127 -6.49 -12.26 -29.25
C PRO A 127 -6.27 -10.84 -29.79
N PHE A 128 -5.28 -10.65 -30.66
CA PHE A 128 -5.00 -9.36 -31.29
C PHE A 128 -6.10 -8.95 -32.28
N LEU A 129 -6.50 -9.85 -33.19
CA LEU A 129 -7.63 -9.63 -34.12
C LEU A 129 -8.93 -9.33 -33.36
N LEU A 130 -9.24 -10.10 -32.31
CA LEU A 130 -10.41 -9.88 -31.46
C LEU A 130 -10.38 -8.50 -30.78
N THR A 131 -9.21 -8.04 -30.35
CA THR A 131 -9.06 -6.72 -29.73
C THR A 131 -9.38 -5.59 -30.72
N ILE A 132 -8.92 -5.70 -31.97
CA ILE A 132 -9.20 -4.72 -33.04
C ILE A 132 -10.65 -4.79 -33.50
N GLY A 133 -11.20 -5.99 -33.71
CA GLY A 133 -12.57 -6.20 -34.15
C GLY A 133 -13.64 -5.72 -33.15
N LEU A 134 -13.26 -5.48 -31.89
CA LEU A 134 -14.14 -4.95 -30.84
C LEU A 134 -13.96 -3.43 -30.58
N PHE A 135 -13.16 -2.72 -31.39
CA PHE A 135 -12.89 -1.29 -31.19
C PHE A 135 -14.16 -0.42 -31.10
N GLU A 136 -15.16 -0.66 -31.95
CA GLU A 136 -16.43 0.09 -31.95
C GLU A 136 -17.39 -0.34 -30.81
N ALA A 137 -17.09 -1.45 -30.11
CA ALA A 137 -17.88 -1.96 -28.99
C ALA A 137 -17.36 -1.54 -27.60
N PHE A 138 -16.14 -1.00 -27.49
CA PHE A 138 -15.58 -0.55 -26.22
C PHE A 138 -16.29 0.71 -25.69
N ARG A 139 -16.39 0.83 -24.36
CA ARG A 139 -16.85 2.06 -23.70
C ARG A 139 -15.90 3.20 -24.08
N ALA A 140 -16.45 4.22 -24.76
CA ALA A 140 -15.73 5.45 -25.03
C ALA A 140 -15.26 6.14 -23.73
N GLY A 141 -14.07 6.75 -23.78
CA GLY A 141 -13.55 7.54 -22.68
C GLY A 141 -14.27 8.88 -22.55
N ASP A 142 -14.86 9.13 -21.39
CA ASP A 142 -15.45 10.42 -20.99
C ASP A 142 -14.42 11.42 -20.43
N GLY A 143 -13.14 11.03 -20.37
CA GLY A 143 -12.03 11.83 -19.84
C GLY A 143 -11.79 11.70 -18.33
N THR A 144 -12.70 11.04 -17.59
CA THR A 144 -12.56 10.85 -16.14
C THR A 144 -11.60 9.70 -15.78
N PRO A 145 -11.10 9.62 -14.53
CA PRO A 145 -10.34 8.47 -14.03
C PRO A 145 -11.09 7.12 -14.10
N GLY A 146 -12.43 7.14 -14.22
CA GLY A 146 -13.27 5.95 -14.40
C GLY A 146 -13.70 5.67 -15.85
N GLY A 147 -13.42 6.57 -16.80
CA GLY A 147 -13.89 6.47 -18.19
C GLY A 147 -12.98 5.65 -19.11
N GLY A 148 -13.56 4.99 -20.11
CA GLY A 148 -12.84 4.15 -21.08
C GLY A 148 -12.96 2.65 -20.80
N ALA A 149 -12.15 1.85 -21.51
CA ALA A 149 -12.15 0.39 -21.40
C ALA A 149 -10.74 -0.17 -21.18
N LYS A 150 -10.66 -1.42 -20.68
CA LYS A 150 -9.40 -2.13 -20.44
C LYS A 150 -9.26 -3.41 -21.26
N VAL A 151 -8.03 -3.75 -21.66
CA VAL A 151 -7.68 -5.03 -22.27
C VAL A 151 -6.57 -5.70 -21.45
N ILE A 152 -6.89 -6.86 -20.86
CA ILE A 152 -5.99 -7.62 -20.00
C ILE A 152 -5.50 -8.86 -20.74
N ASN A 153 -4.22 -8.88 -21.12
CA ASN A 153 -3.58 -10.08 -21.67
C ASN A 153 -3.01 -10.96 -20.55
N ILE A 154 -3.32 -12.26 -20.53
CA ILE A 154 -2.73 -13.17 -19.54
C ILE A 154 -1.33 -13.59 -19.99
N GLY A 155 -0.32 -13.06 -19.28
CA GLY A 155 1.11 -13.28 -19.50
C GLY A 155 1.63 -14.60 -18.92
N CYS A 156 2.95 -14.79 -18.95
CA CYS A 156 3.63 -15.93 -18.34
C CYS A 156 5.15 -15.71 -18.28
N SER A 157 5.81 -16.11 -17.19
CA SER A 157 7.27 -16.03 -17.03
C SER A 157 8.08 -16.79 -18.11
N ALA A 158 7.45 -17.70 -18.84
CA ALA A 158 8.04 -18.35 -20.02
C ALA A 158 8.41 -17.36 -21.15
N THR A 159 7.84 -16.14 -21.18
CA THR A 159 8.24 -15.06 -22.11
C THR A 159 9.74 -14.76 -22.08
N SER A 160 10.39 -14.93 -20.92
CA SER A 160 11.85 -14.82 -20.75
C SER A 160 12.67 -15.76 -21.66
N SER A 161 12.07 -16.86 -22.13
CA SER A 161 12.66 -17.82 -23.08
C SER A 161 12.16 -17.65 -24.51
N GLY A 162 11.25 -16.70 -24.75
CA GLY A 162 10.61 -16.47 -26.05
C GLY A 162 11.46 -15.67 -27.03
N ARG A 163 11.03 -15.63 -28.29
CA ARG A 163 11.59 -14.80 -29.35
C ARG A 163 10.48 -14.19 -30.21
N LEU A 164 10.70 -12.99 -30.74
CA LEU A 164 9.72 -12.30 -31.60
C LEU A 164 9.70 -12.83 -33.05
N ASP A 165 10.75 -13.53 -33.47
CA ASP A 165 10.93 -14.10 -34.81
C ASP A 165 10.70 -15.62 -34.85
N TYR A 166 10.13 -16.21 -33.78
CA TYR A 166 9.99 -17.67 -33.65
C TYR A 166 9.12 -18.28 -34.76
N PHE A 167 7.98 -17.65 -35.07
CA PHE A 167 7.05 -18.17 -36.08
C PHE A 167 7.33 -17.63 -37.50
N ASP A 168 8.26 -16.68 -37.68
CA ASP A 168 8.66 -16.12 -38.98
C ASP A 168 9.24 -17.18 -39.94
N ARG A 169 9.73 -18.31 -39.42
CA ARG A 169 10.38 -19.37 -40.20
C ARG A 169 9.64 -20.70 -40.05
N ASP A 170 9.18 -21.23 -41.17
CA ASP A 170 8.54 -22.56 -41.24
C ASP A 170 7.37 -22.68 -40.23
N HIS A 171 6.63 -21.59 -40.03
CA HIS A 171 5.52 -21.49 -39.08
C HIS A 171 5.88 -21.99 -37.66
N GLY A 172 7.14 -21.84 -37.23
CA GLY A 172 7.62 -22.35 -35.92
C GLY A 172 7.92 -23.86 -35.85
N ARG A 173 7.77 -24.60 -36.96
CA ARG A 173 8.06 -26.05 -37.03
C ARG A 173 9.55 -26.38 -37.11
N HIS A 174 10.35 -25.45 -37.64
CA HIS A 174 11.82 -25.53 -37.71
C HIS A 174 12.37 -26.83 -38.34
N GLY A 175 11.78 -27.26 -39.46
CA GLY A 175 12.17 -28.45 -40.22
C GLY A 175 11.63 -29.78 -39.68
N LYS A 176 10.79 -29.75 -38.63
CA LYS A 176 10.15 -30.94 -38.06
C LYS A 176 8.77 -31.20 -38.69
N ARG A 177 8.43 -32.48 -38.88
CA ARG A 177 7.10 -32.90 -39.35
C ARG A 177 6.05 -32.77 -38.23
N ALA A 178 4.79 -32.59 -38.60
CA ALA A 178 3.67 -32.70 -37.66
C ALA A 178 3.70 -34.06 -36.93
N GLY A 179 3.23 -34.08 -35.68
CA GLY A 179 3.32 -35.23 -34.78
C GLY A 179 4.69 -35.45 -34.13
N THR A 180 5.76 -34.74 -34.54
CA THR A 180 7.08 -34.86 -33.89
C THR A 180 7.03 -34.37 -32.45
N ALA A 181 7.48 -35.18 -31.49
CA ALA A 181 7.55 -34.76 -30.09
C ALA A 181 8.57 -33.63 -29.87
N LEU A 182 8.20 -32.68 -29.00
CA LEU A 182 9.04 -31.56 -28.57
C LEU A 182 9.61 -31.84 -27.18
N SER A 183 10.89 -31.53 -26.98
CA SER A 183 11.46 -31.49 -25.63
C SER A 183 10.81 -30.38 -24.79
N ALA A 184 10.83 -30.53 -23.47
CA ALA A 184 10.29 -29.51 -22.56
C ALA A 184 10.94 -28.11 -22.76
N LYS A 185 12.19 -28.06 -23.23
CA LYS A 185 12.88 -26.81 -23.58
C LYS A 185 12.28 -26.18 -24.85
N GLU A 186 12.03 -26.97 -25.89
CA GLU A 186 11.47 -26.47 -27.15
C GLU A 186 10.00 -26.06 -26.99
N GLN A 187 9.19 -26.85 -26.28
CA GLN A 187 7.82 -26.50 -25.94
C GLN A 187 7.75 -25.20 -25.12
N ASN A 188 8.65 -25.01 -24.14
CA ASN A 188 8.71 -23.77 -23.37
C ASN A 188 9.13 -22.56 -24.21
N ILE A 189 10.04 -22.72 -25.18
CA ILE A 189 10.42 -21.64 -26.12
C ILE A 189 9.27 -21.31 -27.07
N ARG A 190 8.58 -22.31 -27.66
CA ARG A 190 7.42 -22.11 -28.53
C ARG A 190 6.28 -21.38 -27.81
N PHE A 191 5.94 -21.86 -26.62
CA PHE A 191 4.92 -21.26 -25.77
C PHE A 191 5.31 -19.84 -25.31
N GLY A 192 6.52 -19.68 -24.77
CA GLY A 192 7.06 -18.39 -24.33
C GLY A 192 7.13 -17.35 -25.44
N SER A 193 7.46 -17.77 -26.67
CA SER A 193 7.44 -16.90 -27.85
C SER A 193 6.02 -16.43 -28.18
N SER A 194 5.03 -17.34 -28.16
CA SER A 194 3.64 -16.96 -28.42
C SER A 194 3.11 -15.91 -27.43
N LYS A 195 3.42 -16.06 -26.13
CA LYS A 195 3.03 -15.09 -25.10
C LYS A 195 3.84 -13.80 -25.13
N LEU A 196 5.13 -13.85 -25.49
CA LEU A 196 5.96 -12.66 -25.67
C LEU A 196 5.45 -11.81 -26.85
N MET A 197 5.16 -12.44 -27.99
CA MET A 197 4.61 -11.76 -29.16
C MET A 197 3.23 -11.16 -28.86
N ALA A 198 2.36 -11.88 -28.16
CA ALA A 198 1.04 -11.39 -27.77
C ALA A 198 1.11 -10.09 -26.96
N SER A 199 1.91 -10.08 -25.89
CA SER A 199 2.09 -8.87 -25.07
C SER A 199 2.74 -7.74 -25.87
N VAL A 200 3.83 -7.99 -26.60
CA VAL A 200 4.53 -6.94 -27.36
C VAL A 200 3.64 -6.34 -28.45
N ALA A 201 2.84 -7.14 -29.14
CA ALA A 201 1.88 -6.66 -30.14
C ALA A 201 0.78 -5.78 -29.52
N LEU A 202 0.23 -6.19 -28.38
CA LEU A 202 -0.82 -5.45 -27.67
C LEU A 202 -0.31 -4.12 -27.07
N TYR A 203 0.92 -4.08 -26.53
CA TYR A 203 1.55 -2.80 -26.16
C TYR A 203 1.87 -1.92 -27.39
N ALA A 204 2.27 -2.52 -28.52
CA ALA A 204 2.48 -1.76 -29.75
C ALA A 204 1.17 -1.11 -30.26
N LEU A 205 0.06 -1.86 -30.22
CA LEU A 205 -1.28 -1.36 -30.53
C LEU A 205 -1.69 -0.21 -29.61
N ARG A 206 -1.44 -0.32 -28.30
CA ARG A 206 -1.63 0.75 -27.31
C ARG A 206 -0.84 2.02 -27.66
N ARG A 207 0.45 1.89 -28.00
CA ARG A 207 1.29 3.02 -28.44
C ARG A 207 0.69 3.73 -29.65
N SER A 208 0.20 2.98 -30.64
CA SER A 208 -0.48 3.54 -31.82
C SER A 208 -1.81 4.23 -31.49
N LEU A 209 -2.64 3.63 -30.62
CA LEU A 209 -3.91 4.23 -30.19
C LEU A 209 -3.68 5.57 -29.45
N ILE A 210 -2.75 5.58 -28.49
CA ILE A 210 -2.36 6.80 -27.75
C ILE A 210 -1.82 7.88 -28.71
N TRP A 211 -0.95 7.51 -29.67
CA TRP A 211 -0.38 8.45 -30.64
C TRP A 211 -1.43 9.07 -31.57
N THR A 212 -2.49 8.33 -31.91
CA THR A 212 -3.59 8.86 -32.75
C THR A 212 -4.66 9.61 -31.96
N GLY A 213 -4.67 9.53 -30.62
CA GLY A 213 -5.66 10.19 -29.76
C GLY A 213 -7.10 9.66 -29.87
N ASN A 214 -7.34 8.61 -30.66
CA ASN A 214 -8.68 8.22 -31.10
C ASN A 214 -9.53 7.45 -30.07
N MET A 215 -8.93 6.81 -29.06
CA MET A 215 -9.68 5.97 -28.11
C MET A 215 -9.00 5.84 -26.75
N SER A 216 -9.79 5.89 -25.67
CA SER A 216 -9.33 5.62 -24.30
C SER A 216 -9.43 4.12 -23.98
N LEU A 217 -8.46 3.36 -24.48
CA LEU A 217 -8.31 1.92 -24.26
C LEU A 217 -6.96 1.66 -23.58
N ASP A 218 -6.96 1.29 -22.30
CA ASP A 218 -5.73 0.86 -21.62
C ASP A 218 -5.48 -0.64 -21.84
N ILE A 219 -4.24 -1.00 -22.16
CA ILE A 219 -3.86 -2.35 -22.55
C ILE A 219 -2.62 -2.76 -21.77
N PHE A 220 -2.71 -3.86 -21.02
CA PHE A 220 -1.62 -4.36 -20.20
C PHE A 220 -1.63 -5.88 -20.09
N THR A 221 -0.50 -6.43 -19.64
CA THR A 221 -0.33 -7.86 -19.38
C THR A 221 -0.38 -8.12 -17.87
N LEU A 222 -1.02 -9.22 -17.47
CA LEU A 222 -0.98 -9.74 -16.10
C LEU A 222 -0.52 -11.19 -16.11
N ASP A 223 0.58 -11.46 -15.40
CA ASP A 223 1.13 -12.80 -15.20
C ASP A 223 0.49 -13.45 -13.96
N PRO A 224 -0.21 -14.59 -14.09
CA PRO A 224 -0.86 -15.27 -12.97
C PRO A 224 0.13 -16.08 -12.09
N GLY A 225 1.42 -16.04 -12.41
CA GLY A 225 2.45 -16.87 -11.81
C GLY A 225 2.31 -18.34 -12.19
N GLY A 226 3.03 -19.21 -11.48
CA GLY A 226 2.84 -20.66 -11.63
C GLY A 226 1.50 -21.07 -11.04
N MET A 227 0.58 -21.59 -11.84
CA MET A 227 -0.74 -22.07 -11.38
C MET A 227 -0.77 -23.59 -11.16
N THR A 228 -1.67 -24.05 -10.28
CA THR A 228 -1.92 -25.48 -10.03
C THR A 228 -3.40 -25.83 -10.15
N GLY A 229 -3.69 -26.92 -10.86
CA GLY A 229 -5.03 -27.46 -11.09
C GLY A 229 -5.06 -28.41 -12.29
N PRO A 230 -6.12 -29.23 -12.45
CA PRO A 230 -6.35 -29.96 -13.69
C PRO A 230 -6.46 -28.95 -14.83
N SER A 231 -5.68 -29.16 -15.89
CA SER A 231 -5.52 -28.18 -16.96
C SER A 231 -5.46 -28.89 -18.31
N HIS A 232 -6.52 -28.71 -19.11
CA HIS A 232 -6.65 -29.24 -20.47
C HIS A 232 -5.65 -28.62 -21.47
N LEU A 233 -4.82 -27.68 -21.00
CA LEU A 233 -3.81 -26.89 -21.71
C LEU A 233 -2.68 -27.69 -22.39
N ARG A 234 -2.68 -29.03 -22.38
CA ARG A 234 -1.49 -29.84 -22.68
C ARG A 234 -1.78 -31.09 -23.53
N THR A 235 -1.85 -30.91 -24.85
CA THR A 235 -1.73 -32.02 -25.80
C THR A 235 -0.32 -32.64 -25.74
N GLY A 236 -0.23 -33.96 -25.94
CA GLY A 236 1.05 -34.70 -26.10
C GLY A 236 1.96 -34.82 -24.86
N ALA A 237 1.64 -34.21 -23.71
CA ALA A 237 2.57 -34.15 -22.57
C ALA A 237 3.04 -35.54 -22.08
N PRO A 238 4.36 -35.83 -22.00
CA PRO A 238 4.89 -37.13 -21.55
C PRO A 238 4.49 -37.50 -20.13
N MET A 239 4.33 -38.80 -19.84
CA MET A 239 3.87 -39.31 -18.55
C MET A 239 4.71 -38.82 -17.36
N LEU A 240 6.05 -38.81 -17.50
CA LEU A 240 6.97 -38.29 -16.48
C LEU A 240 6.71 -36.80 -16.16
N VAL A 241 6.34 -35.99 -17.15
CA VAL A 241 6.02 -34.55 -16.99
C VAL A 241 4.65 -34.37 -16.31
N ARG A 242 3.68 -35.27 -16.56
CA ARG A 242 2.39 -35.28 -15.84
C ARG A 242 2.60 -35.61 -14.36
N VAL A 243 3.33 -36.69 -14.07
CA VAL A 243 3.64 -37.14 -12.70
C VAL A 243 4.44 -36.09 -11.92
N ALA A 244 5.49 -35.51 -12.52
CA ALA A 244 6.28 -34.44 -11.88
C ALA A 244 5.48 -33.16 -11.55
N HIS A 245 4.33 -32.96 -12.21
CA HIS A 245 3.42 -31.85 -11.93
C HIS A 245 2.38 -32.19 -10.84
N GLN A 246 2.03 -33.48 -10.67
CA GLN A 246 1.24 -33.95 -9.54
C GLN A 246 2.06 -34.01 -8.25
N THR A 247 3.26 -34.57 -8.27
CA THR A 247 4.09 -34.72 -7.04
C THR A 247 4.55 -33.38 -6.46
N ARG A 248 4.79 -32.36 -7.29
CA ARG A 248 5.08 -30.99 -6.84
C ARG A 248 3.96 -30.35 -6.02
N SER A 249 2.72 -30.85 -6.09
CA SER A 249 1.61 -30.31 -5.30
C SER A 249 1.78 -30.48 -3.78
N GLY A 250 2.57 -31.46 -3.32
CA GLY A 250 2.90 -31.64 -1.90
C GLY A 250 3.91 -30.62 -1.35
N LEU A 251 4.77 -30.06 -2.22
CA LEU A 251 5.80 -29.08 -1.82
C LEU A 251 5.31 -27.62 -1.84
N ARG A 252 3.99 -27.40 -1.99
CA ARG A 252 3.36 -26.06 -2.05
C ARG A 252 3.74 -25.12 -0.89
N PRO A 253 3.72 -25.51 0.40
CA PRO A 253 4.01 -24.58 1.49
C PRO A 253 5.43 -24.02 1.43
N PHE A 254 6.42 -24.91 1.24
CA PHE A 254 7.84 -24.56 1.14
C PHE A 254 8.15 -23.72 -0.10
N LEU A 255 7.55 -24.03 -1.26
CA LEU A 255 7.81 -23.28 -2.48
C LEU A 255 7.14 -21.88 -2.49
N ARG A 256 6.01 -21.71 -1.80
CA ARG A 256 5.36 -20.39 -1.61
C ARG A 256 6.12 -19.51 -0.61
N MET A 257 6.81 -20.09 0.39
CA MET A 257 7.74 -19.35 1.26
C MET A 257 8.94 -18.77 0.49
N VAL A 258 9.43 -19.46 -0.54
CA VAL A 258 10.60 -19.00 -1.33
C VAL A 258 10.21 -18.00 -2.43
N SER A 259 8.98 -18.04 -2.96
CA SER A 259 8.47 -17.01 -3.87
C SER A 259 6.93 -16.94 -3.88
N LYS A 260 6.39 -15.72 -3.74
CA LYS A 260 4.94 -15.44 -3.80
C LYS A 260 4.29 -15.81 -5.14
N SER A 261 5.04 -15.91 -6.24
CA SER A 261 4.51 -16.28 -7.56
C SER A 261 4.54 -17.80 -7.85
N SER A 262 4.92 -18.63 -6.87
CA SER A 262 5.06 -20.07 -7.01
C SER A 262 3.82 -20.86 -6.58
N MET A 263 3.14 -21.49 -7.56
CA MET A 263 2.11 -22.53 -7.37
C MET A 263 0.81 -22.09 -6.68
N ASN A 264 0.14 -21.11 -7.28
CA ASN A 264 -1.17 -20.59 -6.90
C ASN A 264 -2.31 -21.60 -7.13
N LYS A 265 -3.42 -21.46 -6.36
CA LYS A 265 -4.77 -21.86 -6.81
C LYS A 265 -5.23 -20.83 -7.86
N ALA A 266 -6.03 -21.22 -8.85
CA ALA A 266 -6.47 -20.30 -9.91
C ALA A 266 -7.35 -19.12 -9.42
N SER A 267 -8.04 -19.29 -8.27
CA SER A 267 -8.77 -18.22 -7.58
C SER A 267 -7.89 -17.02 -7.17
N VAL A 268 -6.60 -17.21 -6.90
CA VAL A 268 -5.69 -16.14 -6.47
C VAL A 268 -5.40 -15.13 -7.59
N PRO A 269 -4.87 -15.53 -8.77
CA PRO A 269 -4.77 -14.61 -9.89
C PRO A 269 -6.14 -14.15 -10.40
N ALA A 270 -7.21 -14.92 -10.23
CA ALA A 270 -8.57 -14.46 -10.56
C ALA A 270 -9.01 -13.25 -9.71
N LYS A 271 -8.81 -13.28 -8.37
CA LYS A 271 -9.03 -12.12 -7.49
C LYS A 271 -8.21 -10.90 -7.94
N ALA A 272 -6.95 -11.09 -8.34
CA ALA A 272 -6.08 -10.02 -8.84
C ALA A 272 -6.58 -9.44 -10.18
N ILE A 273 -6.92 -10.29 -11.16
CA ILE A 273 -7.43 -9.90 -12.49
C ILE A 273 -8.76 -9.16 -12.37
N ALA A 274 -9.68 -9.66 -11.53
CA ALA A 274 -10.95 -8.99 -11.25
C ALA A 274 -10.71 -7.60 -10.64
N ARG A 275 -9.82 -7.46 -9.64
CA ARG A 275 -9.47 -6.16 -9.07
C ARG A 275 -8.94 -5.20 -10.13
N VAL A 276 -7.96 -5.62 -10.93
CA VAL A 276 -7.32 -4.75 -11.95
C VAL A 276 -8.28 -4.37 -13.10
N ALA A 277 -9.26 -5.22 -13.44
CA ALA A 277 -10.29 -4.90 -14.42
C ALA A 277 -11.17 -3.71 -13.98
N PHE A 278 -11.59 -3.68 -12.72
CA PHE A 278 -12.52 -2.67 -12.18
C PHE A 278 -11.86 -1.53 -11.39
N GLN A 279 -10.57 -1.62 -11.10
CA GLN A 279 -9.78 -0.56 -10.46
C GLN A 279 -9.92 0.77 -11.21
N ILE A 280 -10.21 1.86 -10.50
CA ILE A 280 -10.14 3.22 -11.04
C ILE A 280 -8.65 3.62 -11.11
N ASP A 281 -8.20 4.07 -12.28
CA ASP A 281 -6.79 4.37 -12.54
C ASP A 281 -6.60 5.86 -12.81
N GLU A 282 -5.68 6.48 -12.07
CA GLU A 282 -5.23 7.86 -12.26
C GLU A 282 -4.72 8.11 -13.68
N VAL A 283 -4.82 9.37 -14.14
CA VAL A 283 -4.42 9.78 -15.50
C VAL A 283 -2.95 9.52 -15.81
N GLU A 284 -2.06 9.55 -14.81
CA GLU A 284 -0.64 9.18 -14.98
C GLU A 284 -0.45 7.66 -15.13
N ASN A 285 -1.10 6.87 -14.29
CA ASN A 285 -1.02 5.40 -14.34
C ASN A 285 -1.64 4.84 -15.64
N ARG A 286 -2.65 5.52 -16.20
CA ARG A 286 -3.18 5.30 -17.55
C ARG A 286 -2.20 5.61 -18.70
N ARG A 287 -1.13 6.36 -18.46
CA ARG A 287 -0.08 6.64 -19.47
C ARG A 287 1.04 5.59 -19.42
N ARG A 288 1.46 5.18 -18.21
CA ARG A 288 2.54 4.21 -17.99
C ARG A 288 2.22 2.85 -18.62
N GLU A 289 3.21 2.16 -19.18
CA GLU A 289 3.03 0.79 -19.67
C GLU A 289 3.20 -0.19 -18.49
N ARG A 290 2.07 -0.69 -17.97
CA ARG A 290 2.02 -1.56 -16.80
C ARG A 290 2.10 -3.03 -17.19
N TYR A 291 2.79 -3.84 -16.39
CA TYR A 291 2.83 -5.31 -16.45
C TYR A 291 2.68 -5.83 -15.03
N PHE A 292 1.61 -6.55 -14.75
CA PHE A 292 1.33 -7.08 -13.43
C PHE A 292 1.91 -8.49 -13.26
N ILE A 293 2.41 -8.82 -12.07
CA ILE A 293 2.67 -10.19 -11.63
C ILE A 293 1.85 -10.40 -10.35
N LEU A 294 0.75 -11.14 -10.45
CA LEU A 294 -0.33 -11.13 -9.45
C LEU A 294 -0.74 -9.68 -9.12
N ASP A 295 -0.70 -9.29 -7.84
CA ASP A 295 -1.06 -7.97 -7.34
C ASP A 295 0.05 -6.91 -7.47
N SER A 296 1.23 -7.26 -8.01
CA SER A 296 2.41 -6.37 -8.09
C SER A 296 2.54 -5.74 -9.47
N ASP A 297 2.53 -4.41 -9.55
CA ASP A 297 2.72 -3.64 -10.79
C ASP A 297 4.21 -3.40 -11.09
N TYR A 298 4.58 -3.51 -12.36
CA TYR A 298 5.92 -3.30 -12.90
C TYR A 298 5.83 -2.52 -14.21
N GLU A 299 6.84 -1.71 -14.53
CA GLU A 299 6.96 -1.15 -15.88
C GLU A 299 7.18 -2.28 -16.89
N ALA A 300 6.36 -2.35 -17.94
CA ALA A 300 6.37 -3.45 -18.90
C ALA A 300 7.73 -3.61 -19.60
N ALA A 301 8.46 -2.51 -19.85
CA ALA A 301 9.80 -2.54 -20.41
C ALA A 301 10.88 -3.07 -19.43
N SER A 302 10.56 -3.27 -18.15
CA SER A 302 11.42 -3.98 -17.18
C SER A 302 11.27 -5.50 -17.30
N VAL A 303 10.03 -6.00 -17.45
CA VAL A 303 9.72 -7.44 -17.56
C VAL A 303 9.91 -7.97 -18.98
N LEU A 304 9.62 -7.15 -19.99
CA LEU A 304 9.74 -7.45 -21.42
C LEU A 304 10.76 -6.52 -22.09
N PRO A 305 12.08 -6.82 -22.02
CA PRO A 305 13.13 -5.96 -22.59
C PRO A 305 12.94 -5.64 -24.08
N SER A 306 12.24 -6.50 -24.83
CA SER A 306 11.85 -6.29 -26.22
C SER A 306 11.08 -4.99 -26.48
N LEU A 307 10.33 -4.46 -25.50
CA LEU A 307 9.57 -3.21 -25.63
C LEU A 307 10.44 -1.95 -25.78
N ARG A 308 11.74 -2.06 -25.47
CA ARG A 308 12.75 -1.01 -25.62
C ARG A 308 13.24 -0.85 -27.07
N ASP A 309 13.02 -1.86 -27.92
CA ASP A 309 13.47 -1.87 -29.31
C ASP A 309 12.32 -1.46 -30.24
N ALA A 310 12.18 -0.15 -30.46
CA ALA A 310 11.06 0.44 -31.18
C ALA A 310 10.87 -0.13 -32.59
N GLU A 311 11.96 -0.44 -33.32
CA GLU A 311 11.87 -1.01 -34.66
C GLU A 311 11.44 -2.49 -34.65
N LYS A 312 11.91 -3.32 -33.69
CA LYS A 312 11.36 -4.68 -33.54
C LYS A 312 9.89 -4.68 -33.14
N VAL A 313 9.48 -3.80 -32.22
CA VAL A 313 8.08 -3.63 -31.79
C VAL A 313 7.19 -3.23 -32.98
N LYS A 314 7.64 -2.25 -33.78
CA LYS A 314 6.95 -1.77 -34.99
C LYS A 314 6.89 -2.81 -36.11
N LYS A 315 7.98 -3.56 -36.36
CA LYS A 315 7.99 -4.67 -37.34
C LYS A 315 6.95 -5.73 -36.95
N LEU A 316 6.92 -6.14 -35.67
CA LEU A 316 5.96 -7.13 -35.19
C LEU A 316 4.51 -6.65 -35.30
N LEU A 317 4.24 -5.38 -34.96
CA LEU A 317 2.91 -4.79 -35.11
C LEU A 317 2.44 -4.81 -36.57
N LEU A 318 3.28 -4.36 -37.51
CA LEU A 318 2.96 -4.37 -38.95
C LEU A 318 2.79 -5.80 -39.50
N GLN A 319 3.58 -6.75 -39.00
CA GLN A 319 3.48 -8.17 -39.38
C GLN A 319 2.14 -8.79 -38.94
N ILE A 320 1.71 -8.54 -37.70
CA ILE A 320 0.45 -9.09 -37.17
C ILE A 320 -0.77 -8.35 -37.77
N LEU A 321 -0.68 -7.02 -37.96
CA LEU A 321 -1.70 -6.28 -38.71
C LEU A 321 -1.84 -6.80 -40.13
N GLY A 322 -0.73 -7.06 -40.83
CA GLY A 322 -0.75 -7.64 -42.18
C GLY A 322 -1.41 -9.04 -42.23
N GLN A 323 -1.21 -9.87 -41.21
CA GLN A 323 -1.90 -11.16 -41.09
C GLN A 323 -3.41 -10.99 -40.86
N ALA A 324 -3.82 -10.11 -39.93
CA ALA A 324 -5.23 -9.77 -39.70
C ALA A 324 -5.92 -9.12 -40.92
N GLU A 325 -5.18 -8.36 -41.72
CA GLU A 325 -5.66 -7.68 -42.92
C GLU A 325 -5.83 -8.60 -44.15
N VAL A 326 -5.20 -9.77 -44.17
CA VAL A 326 -5.39 -10.74 -45.27
C VAL A 326 -6.73 -11.46 -45.09
N GLU A 327 -6.99 -11.97 -43.89
CA GLU A 327 -8.22 -12.74 -43.60
C GLU A 327 -9.50 -11.94 -43.77
N THR A 328 -9.51 -10.68 -43.30
CA THR A 328 -10.68 -9.80 -43.36
C THR A 328 -11.11 -9.50 -44.81
N LYS A 329 -10.20 -9.61 -45.78
CA LYS A 329 -10.49 -9.45 -47.21
C LYS A 329 -11.10 -10.70 -47.86
N GLU A 330 -11.03 -11.88 -47.23
CA GLU A 330 -11.74 -13.08 -47.70
C GLU A 330 -13.19 -13.17 -47.22
N VAL A 331 -13.55 -12.46 -46.13
CA VAL A 331 -14.92 -12.46 -45.59
C VAL A 331 -15.84 -11.52 -46.40
N ASP A 332 -15.29 -10.46 -46.98
CA ASP A 332 -15.99 -9.41 -47.72
C ASP A 332 -16.40 -9.84 -49.16
N SER A 333 -17.29 -10.82 -49.27
CA SER A 333 -18.04 -11.12 -50.51
C SER A 333 -19.38 -10.35 -50.62
N ALA A 334 -19.65 -9.45 -49.66
CA ALA A 334 -20.68 -8.41 -49.72
C ALA A 334 -20.12 -7.12 -49.05
N PRO A 335 -20.55 -5.91 -49.44
CA PRO A 335 -19.69 -4.73 -49.31
C PRO A 335 -19.84 -3.95 -47.98
N ILE A 336 -19.01 -4.23 -46.97
CA ILE A 336 -18.86 -3.35 -45.79
C ILE A 336 -17.38 -3.18 -45.40
N ARG A 337 -16.67 -2.29 -46.12
CA ARG A 337 -15.32 -1.86 -45.72
C ARG A 337 -15.34 -1.10 -44.38
N PRO A 338 -14.60 -1.51 -43.35
CA PRO A 338 -14.24 -0.60 -42.26
C PRO A 338 -13.33 0.51 -42.83
N ARG A 339 -13.66 1.78 -42.56
CA ARG A 339 -12.88 2.93 -43.05
C ARG A 339 -11.62 3.14 -42.21
N LEU A 340 -10.55 2.40 -42.53
CA LEU A 340 -9.17 2.78 -42.21
C LEU A 340 -8.70 3.96 -43.09
N SER A 341 -9.42 5.08 -43.00
CA SER A 341 -9.05 6.37 -43.57
C SER A 341 -8.58 7.29 -42.44
N MET A 342 -7.33 7.76 -42.48
CA MET A 342 -6.79 8.69 -41.49
C MET A 342 -7.67 9.95 -41.42
N VAL A 343 -8.21 10.25 -40.24
CA VAL A 343 -9.09 11.41 -40.02
C VAL A 343 -8.22 12.65 -39.87
N ALA A 344 -8.31 13.56 -40.85
CA ALA A 344 -7.85 14.94 -40.67
C ALA A 344 -8.79 15.70 -39.71
N PRO A 345 -8.28 16.64 -38.90
CA PRO A 345 -9.06 17.23 -37.81
C PRO A 345 -10.21 18.12 -38.30
N ASN A 346 -11.39 17.95 -37.69
CA ASN A 346 -12.54 18.82 -37.91
C ASN A 346 -12.32 20.22 -37.29
N ARG A 347 -12.84 21.25 -37.96
CA ARG A 347 -12.85 22.64 -37.46
C ARG A 347 -14.11 22.95 -36.64
N VAL A 348 -13.96 23.90 -35.72
CA VAL A 348 -15.05 24.63 -35.04
C VAL A 348 -15.77 25.55 -36.06
N PRO A 349 -17.10 25.75 -36.01
CA PRO A 349 -17.84 26.53 -37.00
C PRO A 349 -17.72 28.05 -36.82
N GLY A 350 -17.58 28.79 -37.93
CA GLY A 350 -17.67 30.27 -37.94
C GLY A 350 -17.33 30.92 -39.31
N LEU A 351 -18.19 31.85 -39.74
CA LEU A 351 -18.04 32.83 -40.84
C LEU A 351 -17.62 32.38 -42.26
N LEU A 352 -18.63 32.25 -43.13
CA LEU A 352 -18.84 32.93 -44.44
C LEU A 352 -17.76 32.90 -45.58
N PRO A 353 -18.15 33.09 -46.87
CA PRO A 353 -17.53 32.35 -47.98
C PRO A 353 -16.67 33.18 -48.98
N GLY A 354 -15.86 32.46 -49.78
CA GLY A 354 -15.23 33.00 -50.99
C GLY A 354 -14.51 31.96 -51.87
N PHE A 355 -14.65 32.12 -53.20
CA PHE A 355 -13.77 31.64 -54.29
C PHE A 355 -13.44 30.13 -54.45
N SER A 356 -14.34 29.43 -55.16
CA SER A 356 -14.16 28.89 -56.52
C SER A 356 -12.88 28.13 -56.97
N ALA A 357 -13.13 26.95 -57.54
CA ALA A 357 -12.52 26.36 -58.76
C ALA A 357 -11.13 25.67 -58.78
N ALA A 358 -11.23 24.36 -59.11
CA ALA A 358 -10.43 23.59 -60.07
C ALA A 358 -9.09 22.92 -59.64
N PRO A 359 -8.73 21.76 -60.25
CA PRO A 359 -7.63 20.88 -59.79
C PRO A 359 -6.37 20.96 -60.68
N LEU A 360 -5.29 20.27 -60.27
CA LEU A 360 -4.13 20.01 -61.12
C LEU A 360 -3.47 18.65 -60.84
N VAL A 361 -2.66 18.18 -61.80
CA VAL A 361 -2.24 16.79 -62.01
C VAL A 361 -0.74 16.73 -62.32
N LEU A 362 -0.07 15.65 -61.87
CA LEU A 362 1.25 15.10 -62.27
C LEU A 362 2.29 16.02 -62.96
N GLY A 363 3.48 16.18 -62.35
CA GLY A 363 4.67 16.74 -63.03
C GLY A 363 5.95 16.73 -62.17
N PRO A 364 7.15 16.35 -62.69
CA PRO A 364 8.38 16.22 -61.88
C PRO A 364 9.53 17.21 -62.21
N ASN A 365 10.61 17.12 -61.41
CA ASN A 365 12.04 17.46 -61.65
C ASN A 365 12.71 18.74 -61.09
N LEU A 366 13.92 18.51 -60.53
CA LEU A 366 15.10 19.40 -60.39
C LEU A 366 14.98 20.62 -59.43
N VAL A 367 16.03 21.21 -58.83
CA VAL A 367 17.45 21.42 -59.24
C VAL A 367 18.45 21.45 -58.02
N ARG A 368 19.53 20.63 -58.06
CA ARG A 368 20.89 20.78 -57.42
C ARG A 368 20.98 20.89 -55.86
N TYR A 369 22.12 20.66 -55.19
CA TYR A 369 23.56 20.58 -55.58
C TYR A 369 24.20 19.19 -55.41
N GLY A 370 25.47 19.04 -55.84
CA GLY A 370 26.15 17.73 -56.03
C GLY A 370 27.52 17.56 -55.33
N PRO A 371 28.23 16.43 -55.58
CA PRO A 371 29.39 15.94 -54.80
C PRO A 371 30.74 15.98 -55.55
N VAL A 372 31.85 15.67 -54.85
CA VAL A 372 33.20 15.23 -55.35
C VAL A 372 34.15 15.10 -54.14
N THR A 373 35.14 14.20 -53.96
CA THR A 373 35.46 12.79 -54.37
C THR A 373 36.40 12.19 -53.27
N ALA A 374 36.83 10.93 -53.38
CA ALA A 374 37.93 10.34 -52.58
C ALA A 374 39.11 9.89 -53.47
N PRO A 375 40.33 9.79 -52.91
CA PRO A 375 41.33 8.81 -53.37
C PRO A 375 42.02 8.04 -52.21
N ALA A 376 42.91 7.09 -52.53
CA ALA A 376 43.54 6.20 -51.54
C ALA A 376 45.03 5.87 -51.82
N MET A 377 45.74 5.43 -50.77
CA MET A 377 47.05 4.74 -50.73
C MET A 377 48.30 5.43 -51.30
N ASN A 378 49.30 5.69 -50.43
CA ASN A 378 50.54 4.87 -50.42
C ASN A 378 51.39 5.01 -49.13
N ARG A 379 52.57 4.35 -49.11
CA ARG A 379 53.44 4.05 -47.93
C ARG A 379 54.48 5.13 -47.55
N HIS A 380 55.12 4.86 -46.39
CA HIS A 380 56.41 5.32 -45.82
C HIS A 380 56.29 6.28 -44.61
N VAL A 381 57.20 6.35 -43.61
CA VAL A 381 58.16 5.46 -42.89
C VAL A 381 59.15 6.40 -42.18
N LEU A 382 59.18 6.40 -40.82
CA LEU A 382 60.10 7.19 -39.95
C LEU A 382 59.97 8.75 -40.11
N GLU A 383 60.52 9.63 -39.26
CA GLU A 383 61.53 9.50 -38.17
C GLU A 383 61.26 10.41 -36.93
N LYS A 384 62.25 10.49 -36.01
CA LYS A 384 62.29 11.09 -34.66
C LYS A 384 61.91 12.58 -34.55
N GLY A 385 61.45 13.02 -33.37
CA GLY A 385 61.40 14.45 -33.00
C GLY A 385 61.02 14.76 -31.53
N HIS A 386 61.99 15.24 -30.74
CA HIS A 386 61.81 15.88 -29.42
C HIS A 386 61.46 17.39 -29.61
N SER A 387 60.97 18.19 -28.65
CA SER A 387 60.21 17.99 -27.39
C SER A 387 59.87 19.38 -26.80
N ALA A 388 58.62 19.65 -26.38
CA ALA A 388 58.28 20.85 -25.59
C ALA A 388 56.98 20.70 -24.77
N TYR A 389 57.05 21.17 -23.52
CA TYR A 389 55.94 21.58 -22.64
C TYR A 389 56.14 23.09 -22.33
N PRO A 390 55.21 23.87 -21.72
CA PRO A 390 54.05 23.46 -20.90
C PRO A 390 52.76 24.29 -21.18
N ILE A 391 51.87 24.38 -20.17
CA ILE A 391 50.77 25.36 -19.95
C ILE A 391 49.40 25.00 -20.57
N GLY A 392 48.33 25.26 -19.78
CA GLY A 392 46.96 25.46 -20.28
C GLY A 392 45.94 24.40 -19.85
N SER A 393 45.06 24.73 -18.91
CA SER A 393 43.94 23.86 -18.49
C SER A 393 42.65 24.15 -19.25
N ALA A 394 42.10 23.15 -19.94
CA ALA A 394 40.70 23.09 -20.34
C ALA A 394 40.23 21.62 -20.44
N PHE A 395 39.18 21.25 -19.72
CA PHE A 395 38.56 19.93 -19.85
C PHE A 395 37.61 19.90 -21.04
N SER A 396 37.88 19.06 -22.04
CA SER A 396 36.92 18.69 -23.08
C SER A 396 36.53 17.21 -22.95
N ILE A 397 35.32 16.96 -22.45
CA ILE A 397 34.78 15.60 -22.31
C ILE A 397 34.17 15.19 -23.66
N SER A 398 34.82 14.27 -24.36
CA SER A 398 34.25 13.63 -25.55
C SER A 398 33.58 12.30 -25.16
N PRO A 399 32.29 12.06 -25.50
CA PRO A 399 31.59 10.86 -25.08
C PRO A 399 31.85 9.70 -26.05
N ASN A 400 32.76 8.78 -25.71
CA ASN A 400 32.74 7.45 -26.34
C ASN A 400 33.45 6.33 -25.56
N ARG A 401 32.83 5.14 -25.59
CA ARG A 401 33.44 3.81 -25.46
C ARG A 401 34.28 3.51 -24.20
N PHE A 402 33.59 3.28 -23.07
CA PHE A 402 34.21 2.62 -21.92
C PHE A 402 34.49 1.13 -22.22
N GLN A 403 35.77 0.73 -22.28
CA GLN A 403 36.21 -0.67 -22.30
C GLN A 403 36.88 -1.02 -20.97
N SER A 404 36.51 -2.15 -20.38
CA SER A 404 37.02 -2.60 -19.08
C SER A 404 38.47 -3.09 -19.16
N ARG A 405 39.45 -2.21 -18.87
CA ARG A 405 40.85 -2.61 -18.66
C ARG A 405 41.04 -3.27 -17.30
N SER A 406 41.47 -4.53 -17.29
CA SER A 406 41.86 -5.28 -16.09
C SER A 406 43.07 -4.64 -15.39
N GLN A 407 42.95 -4.25 -14.12
CA GLN A 407 44.05 -3.62 -13.37
C GLN A 407 44.81 -4.61 -12.45
N PRO A 408 46.07 -4.97 -12.76
CA PRO A 408 46.92 -5.74 -11.83
C PRO A 408 47.38 -4.93 -10.61
N ALA A 409 47.26 -3.60 -10.64
CA ALA A 409 47.69 -2.70 -9.56
C ALA A 409 46.96 -2.95 -8.23
N PHE A 410 45.64 -3.18 -8.26
CA PHE A 410 44.84 -3.39 -7.04
C PHE A 410 45.22 -4.64 -6.27
N ARG A 411 45.60 -5.75 -6.94
CA ARG A 411 46.09 -6.96 -6.25
C ARG A 411 47.40 -6.69 -5.51
N ARG A 412 48.34 -5.96 -6.11
CA ARG A 412 49.61 -5.56 -5.45
C ARG A 412 49.36 -4.63 -4.25
N ARG A 413 48.46 -3.64 -4.37
CA ARG A 413 48.07 -2.77 -3.25
C ARG A 413 47.45 -3.56 -2.08
N ARG A 414 46.53 -4.50 -2.36
CA ARG A 414 45.89 -5.32 -1.30
C ARG A 414 46.89 -6.24 -0.58
N GLN A 415 47.82 -6.86 -1.32
CA GLN A 415 48.88 -7.68 -0.73
C GLN A 415 49.90 -6.86 0.09
N LEU A 416 50.23 -5.64 -0.35
CA LEU A 416 51.07 -4.71 0.42
C LEU A 416 50.38 -4.32 1.75
N PHE A 417 49.10 -3.97 1.70
CA PHE A 417 48.32 -3.58 2.88
C PHE A 417 48.23 -4.74 3.89
N GLN A 418 47.95 -5.96 3.44
CA GLN A 418 47.94 -7.15 4.29
C GLN A 418 49.29 -7.40 4.98
N ARG A 419 50.42 -7.21 4.28
CA ARG A 419 51.75 -7.33 4.87
C ARG A 419 52.05 -6.23 5.90
N LEU A 420 51.62 -5.00 5.64
CA LEU A 420 51.77 -3.88 6.58
C LEU A 420 50.95 -4.09 7.86
N CYS A 421 49.71 -4.56 7.76
CA CYS A 421 48.89 -4.91 8.93
C CYS A 421 49.53 -6.03 9.76
N LEU A 422 50.09 -7.05 9.11
CA LEU A 422 50.72 -8.19 9.80
C LEU A 422 52.04 -7.77 10.50
N LEU A 423 52.87 -6.95 9.84
CA LEU A 423 54.05 -6.32 10.47
C LEU A 423 53.67 -5.40 11.63
N GLY A 424 52.61 -4.60 11.47
CA GLY A 424 52.09 -3.73 12.53
C GLY A 424 51.63 -4.52 13.76
N GLY A 425 50.86 -5.61 13.56
CA GLY A 425 50.43 -6.49 14.65
C GLY A 425 51.59 -7.16 15.39
N VAL A 426 52.58 -7.68 14.66
CA VAL A 426 53.80 -8.27 15.28
C VAL A 426 54.60 -7.22 16.05
N SER A 427 54.75 -6.00 15.49
CA SER A 427 55.43 -4.90 16.17
C SER A 427 54.69 -4.44 17.44
N PHE A 428 53.35 -4.40 17.42
CA PHE A 428 52.53 -4.07 18.58
C PHE A 428 52.66 -5.10 19.71
N VAL A 429 52.67 -6.40 19.37
CA VAL A 429 52.93 -7.47 20.35
C VAL A 429 54.36 -7.38 20.92
N LEU A 430 55.36 -7.07 20.09
CA LEU A 430 56.73 -6.82 20.56
C LEU A 430 56.84 -5.60 21.48
N LEU A 431 56.15 -4.50 21.19
CA LEU A 431 56.10 -3.31 22.04
C LEU A 431 55.43 -3.61 23.39
N LEU A 432 54.32 -4.35 23.41
CA LEU A 432 53.70 -4.84 24.64
C LEU A 432 54.62 -5.75 25.45
N LEU A 433 55.45 -6.57 24.79
CA LEU A 433 56.44 -7.41 25.46
C LEU A 433 57.60 -6.58 26.05
N ILE A 434 58.09 -5.57 25.34
CA ILE A 434 59.28 -4.77 25.72
C ILE A 434 58.95 -3.70 26.78
N TYR A 435 57.75 -3.12 26.80
CA TYR A 435 57.38 -2.02 27.71
C TYR A 435 56.29 -2.44 28.72
N PRO A 436 56.65 -2.83 29.97
CA PRO A 436 55.69 -3.28 30.98
C PRO A 436 54.62 -2.23 31.34
N SER A 437 54.97 -0.95 31.31
CA SER A 437 54.05 0.17 31.60
C SER A 437 52.94 0.34 30.56
N TRP A 438 53.13 -0.14 29.33
CA TRP A 438 52.04 -0.19 28.33
C TRP A 438 51.08 -1.33 28.63
N ARG A 439 51.56 -2.46 29.16
CA ARG A 439 50.69 -3.57 29.60
C ARG A 439 49.71 -3.10 30.68
N THR A 440 50.18 -2.31 31.65
CA THR A 440 49.33 -1.81 32.76
C THR A 440 48.28 -0.79 32.34
N ALA A 441 48.41 -0.15 31.17
CA ALA A 441 47.38 0.76 30.63
C ALA A 441 46.43 0.05 29.65
N ILE A 442 46.94 -0.90 28.86
CA ILE A 442 46.23 -1.52 27.73
C ILE A 442 45.54 -2.84 28.14
N LEU A 443 46.07 -3.58 29.14
CA LEU A 443 45.40 -4.80 29.61
C LEU A 443 44.08 -4.52 30.35
N PRO A 444 43.99 -3.59 31.33
CA PRO A 444 42.73 -3.36 32.05
C PRO A 444 41.56 -2.90 31.17
N THR A 445 41.87 -2.25 30.04
CA THR A 445 40.88 -1.82 29.03
C THR A 445 40.51 -2.93 28.02
N LEU A 446 41.31 -4.00 27.93
CA LEU A 446 41.02 -5.21 27.14
C LEU A 446 40.51 -6.40 27.98
N SER A 447 40.63 -6.36 29.31
CA SER A 447 40.21 -7.44 30.22
C SER A 447 39.27 -6.92 31.31
N PHE A 448 37.98 -6.87 30.99
CA PHE A 448 36.90 -6.62 31.95
C PHE A 448 36.91 -7.67 33.09
N GLY A 449 36.94 -7.20 34.34
CA GLY A 449 36.25 -7.86 35.47
C GLY A 449 36.84 -9.12 36.11
N LEU A 450 38.10 -9.50 35.86
CA LEU A 450 38.65 -10.80 36.30
C LEU A 450 39.41 -10.85 37.65
N LEU A 451 39.09 -9.95 38.59
CA LEU A 451 39.52 -10.05 40.00
C LEU A 451 38.34 -9.79 40.94
N SER A 452 37.64 -10.86 41.32
CA SER A 452 36.61 -10.89 42.36
C SER A 452 36.60 -12.28 43.02
N SER A 453 36.15 -12.34 44.28
CA SER A 453 36.37 -13.49 45.17
C SER A 453 35.69 -14.78 44.68
N PRO A 454 36.28 -15.98 44.89
CA PRO A 454 35.67 -17.25 44.46
C PRO A 454 34.46 -17.65 45.32
N GLY A 455 33.28 -17.17 44.91
CA GLY A 455 31.97 -17.56 45.44
C GLY A 455 30.95 -17.63 44.30
N ASP A 456 30.52 -16.46 43.80
CA ASP A 456 29.47 -16.34 42.78
C ASP A 456 30.03 -16.09 41.37
N LEU A 457 30.71 -17.10 40.81
CA LEU A 457 31.23 -17.03 39.43
C LEU A 457 30.17 -17.41 38.38
N HIS A 458 28.99 -16.78 38.47
CA HIS A 458 27.97 -16.85 37.42
C HIS A 458 28.53 -16.15 36.16
N LEU A 459 28.65 -16.86 35.05
CA LEU A 459 29.13 -16.30 33.79
C LEU A 459 28.23 -15.12 33.37
N GLN A 460 28.76 -13.91 33.25
CA GLN A 460 27.96 -12.69 32.99
C GLN A 460 27.15 -12.72 31.67
N THR A 461 27.46 -13.66 30.77
CA THR A 461 26.73 -13.93 29.53
C THR A 461 25.59 -14.95 29.68
N VAL A 462 25.53 -15.69 30.78
CA VAL A 462 24.48 -16.67 31.10
C VAL A 462 23.50 -16.03 32.07
N ARG A 463 22.25 -15.88 31.65
CA ARG A 463 21.16 -15.41 32.51
C ARG A 463 20.11 -16.52 32.64
N TYR A 464 19.89 -16.98 33.87
CA TYR A 464 18.78 -17.86 34.21
C TYR A 464 17.51 -17.01 34.42
N TYR A 465 16.37 -17.53 34.00
CA TYR A 465 15.05 -16.93 34.16
C TYR A 465 14.02 -18.04 34.38
N ASP A 466 13.33 -18.05 35.51
CA ASP A 466 12.18 -18.93 35.72
C ASP A 466 10.88 -18.21 35.34
N LEU A 467 10.16 -18.73 34.34
CA LEU A 467 8.92 -18.12 33.87
C LEU A 467 7.71 -18.42 34.77
N SER A 468 7.86 -19.26 35.80
CA SER A 468 6.85 -19.47 36.84
C SER A 468 6.80 -18.34 37.88
N GLU A 469 7.88 -17.56 38.02
CA GLU A 469 7.93 -16.40 38.93
C GLU A 469 7.22 -15.16 38.35
N VAL A 470 7.16 -15.04 37.02
CA VAL A 470 6.65 -13.86 36.28
C VAL A 470 5.27 -14.09 35.66
N GLN A 471 4.31 -14.52 36.47
CA GLN A 471 2.95 -14.88 36.01
C GLN A 471 1.97 -13.71 35.86
N GLY A 472 2.20 -12.60 36.57
CA GLY A 472 1.27 -11.47 36.66
C GLY A 472 0.19 -11.70 37.72
N THR A 473 0.14 -10.85 38.75
CA THR A 473 -0.84 -10.94 39.86
C THR A 473 -1.54 -9.61 40.16
N GLU A 474 -2.68 -9.71 40.85
CA GLU A 474 -3.55 -8.60 41.29
C GLU A 474 -2.85 -7.44 42.03
N LYS A 475 -1.66 -7.68 42.58
CA LYS A 475 -0.89 -6.74 43.41
C LYS A 475 0.56 -6.65 42.91
N GLY A 476 0.73 -6.50 41.59
CA GLY A 476 2.04 -6.50 40.94
C GLY A 476 3.04 -5.50 41.54
N TRP A 477 2.56 -4.32 41.96
CA TRP A 477 3.38 -3.30 42.62
C TRP A 477 3.95 -3.74 43.97
N GLU A 478 3.19 -4.50 44.79
CA GLU A 478 3.67 -5.07 46.07
C GLU A 478 4.74 -6.16 45.86
N ARG A 479 4.76 -6.77 44.68
CA ARG A 479 5.65 -7.89 44.33
C ARG A 479 6.84 -7.51 43.44
N GLY A 480 6.94 -6.24 43.02
CA GLY A 480 7.99 -5.79 42.10
C GLY A 480 7.81 -6.30 40.66
N GLU A 481 6.59 -6.64 40.25
CA GLU A 481 6.30 -7.16 38.91
C GLU A 481 6.57 -6.09 37.84
N ARG A 482 7.32 -6.45 36.79
CA ARG A 482 7.65 -5.54 35.69
C ARG A 482 6.56 -5.47 34.63
N VAL A 483 6.26 -4.24 34.20
CA VAL A 483 5.31 -3.90 33.15
C VAL A 483 6.08 -3.45 31.91
N LEU A 484 5.78 -4.02 30.75
CA LEU A 484 6.25 -3.50 29.46
C LEU A 484 5.17 -2.60 28.86
N MET A 485 5.38 -1.29 28.82
CA MET A 485 4.43 -0.35 28.23
C MET A 485 4.73 -0.17 26.74
N CYS A 486 3.80 -0.56 25.87
CA CYS A 486 3.95 -0.53 24.41
C CYS A 486 3.07 0.55 23.76
N THR A 487 3.72 1.50 23.08
CA THR A 487 3.05 2.60 22.36
C THR A 487 3.54 2.67 20.91
N PRO A 488 2.72 2.28 19.91
CA PRO A 488 3.03 2.56 18.52
C PRO A 488 2.83 4.06 18.23
N LEU A 489 3.70 4.63 17.40
CA LEU A 489 3.72 6.06 17.08
C LEU A 489 3.81 6.28 15.57
N ARG A 490 3.04 7.25 15.09
CA ARG A 490 3.06 7.78 13.73
C ARG A 490 2.46 9.18 13.77
N ASP A 491 3.13 10.15 13.13
CA ASP A 491 2.63 11.52 12.93
C ASP A 491 2.06 12.14 14.25
N ALA A 492 2.78 11.95 15.37
CA ALA A 492 2.26 12.03 16.73
C ALA A 492 2.89 13.13 17.62
N SER A 493 3.76 14.01 17.10
CA SER A 493 4.50 14.97 17.96
C SER A 493 3.59 15.93 18.74
N SER A 494 2.43 16.28 18.19
CA SER A 494 1.34 17.01 18.86
C SER A 494 0.86 16.39 20.18
N HIS A 495 0.92 15.05 20.32
CA HIS A 495 0.35 14.33 21.46
C HIS A 495 1.41 13.99 22.54
N LEU A 496 2.70 13.96 22.18
CA LEU A 496 3.78 13.60 23.11
C LEU A 496 3.82 14.46 24.39
N PRO A 497 3.66 15.81 24.36
CA PRO A 497 3.60 16.64 25.58
C PRO A 497 2.55 16.18 26.59
N MET A 498 1.37 15.78 26.11
CA MET A 498 0.29 15.26 26.94
C MET A 498 0.59 13.83 27.42
N PHE A 499 1.09 12.96 26.53
CA PHE A 499 1.43 11.58 26.87
C PHE A 499 2.49 11.48 27.98
N PHE A 500 3.56 12.29 27.92
CA PHE A 500 4.59 12.30 28.96
C PHE A 500 4.11 12.92 30.29
N SER A 501 3.15 13.84 30.27
CA SER A 501 2.54 14.34 31.51
C SER A 501 1.75 13.23 32.22
N HIS A 502 1.08 12.33 31.47
CA HIS A 502 0.48 11.14 32.03
C HIS A 502 1.51 10.14 32.58
N LEU A 503 2.61 9.87 31.86
CA LEU A 503 3.69 8.99 32.37
C LEU A 503 4.20 9.45 33.74
N ARG A 504 4.53 10.74 33.88
CA ARG A 504 5.00 11.35 35.12
C ARG A 504 4.00 11.27 36.28
N ASN A 505 2.71 11.18 35.98
CA ASN A 505 1.63 11.11 36.96
C ASN A 505 1.23 9.68 37.36
N LEU A 506 1.71 8.62 36.69
CA LEU A 506 1.39 7.23 37.04
C LEU A 506 1.84 6.88 38.47
N THR A 507 1.00 6.20 39.24
CA THR A 507 1.34 5.76 40.62
C THR A 507 2.16 4.48 40.67
N TYR A 508 2.05 3.61 39.65
CA TYR A 508 2.84 2.39 39.56
C TYR A 508 4.34 2.73 39.50
N PRO A 509 5.22 2.09 40.30
CA PRO A 509 6.62 2.51 40.41
C PRO A 509 7.35 2.55 39.05
N HIS A 510 7.78 3.73 38.60
CA HIS A 510 8.30 3.96 37.24
C HIS A 510 9.51 3.06 36.92
N ASN A 511 10.35 2.77 37.91
CA ASN A 511 11.49 1.86 37.80
C ASN A 511 11.12 0.38 37.47
N LEU A 512 9.84 0.02 37.59
CA LEU A 512 9.27 -1.28 37.18
C LEU A 512 8.56 -1.22 35.81
N ILE A 513 8.37 -0.02 35.25
CA ILE A 513 7.80 0.21 33.93
C ILE A 513 8.94 0.33 32.92
N ASP A 514 9.01 -0.62 32.00
CA ASP A 514 9.90 -0.56 30.85
C ASP A 514 9.12 0.02 29.65
N LEU A 515 9.60 1.11 29.05
CA LEU A 515 8.92 1.78 27.94
C LEU A 515 9.35 1.24 26.57
N ALA A 516 8.40 1.01 25.67
CA ALA A 516 8.65 0.47 24.34
C ALA A 516 7.86 1.24 23.27
N PHE A 517 8.58 1.90 22.37
CA PHE A 517 8.01 2.70 21.28
C PHE A 517 8.36 2.12 19.91
N LEU A 518 7.43 2.19 18.96
CA LEU A 518 7.72 1.95 17.54
C LEU A 518 7.24 3.12 16.69
N VAL A 519 8.17 3.83 16.06
CA VAL A 519 7.89 4.93 15.11
C VAL A 519 7.88 4.37 13.68
N SER A 520 6.79 4.62 12.93
CA SER A 520 6.56 4.07 11.59
C SER A 520 5.92 5.07 10.63
N ASP A 521 6.50 5.24 9.44
CA ASP A 521 5.93 6.01 8.32
C ASP A 521 5.62 7.52 8.65
N SER A 522 6.12 8.04 9.79
CA SER A 522 6.02 9.45 10.22
C SER A 522 6.62 10.41 9.19
N GLN A 523 5.99 11.57 9.04
CA GLN A 523 6.47 12.72 8.24
C GLN A 523 6.82 13.94 9.11
N ASP A 524 6.51 13.89 10.41
CA ASP A 524 6.73 14.93 11.41
C ASP A 524 8.04 14.74 12.21
N ASP A 525 8.21 15.51 13.28
CA ASP A 525 9.34 15.46 14.20
C ASP A 525 9.15 14.48 15.39
N THR A 526 8.18 13.54 15.31
CA THR A 526 7.88 12.54 16.36
C THR A 526 9.13 11.91 16.95
N LEU A 527 10.08 11.47 16.12
CA LEU A 527 11.25 10.73 16.61
C LEU A 527 12.23 11.63 17.38
N GLN A 528 12.39 12.87 16.95
CA GLN A 528 13.26 13.86 17.58
C GLN A 528 12.66 14.34 18.91
N MET A 529 11.37 14.69 18.91
CA MET A 529 10.66 15.10 20.12
C MET A 529 10.59 13.96 21.14
N LEU A 530 10.27 12.73 20.71
CA LEU A 530 10.30 11.54 21.56
C LEU A 530 11.68 11.35 22.21
N SER A 531 12.77 11.49 21.43
CA SER A 531 14.13 11.32 21.97
C SER A 531 14.45 12.36 23.04
N HIS A 532 14.16 13.64 22.78
CA HIS A 532 14.35 14.73 23.75
C HIS A 532 13.55 14.50 25.03
N MET A 533 12.26 14.14 24.90
CA MET A 533 11.39 13.95 26.05
C MET A 533 11.74 12.69 26.87
N LEU A 534 12.32 11.65 26.25
CA LEU A 534 12.89 10.51 26.99
C LEU A 534 14.19 10.88 27.72
N GLU A 535 15.02 11.76 27.13
CA GLU A 535 16.18 12.32 27.82
C GLU A 535 15.75 13.21 29.01
N ASP A 536 14.74 14.08 28.85
CA ASP A 536 14.17 14.88 29.95
C ASP A 536 13.52 14.03 31.06
N LEU A 537 12.97 12.86 30.70
CA LEU A 537 12.34 11.94 31.66
C LEU A 537 13.39 11.16 32.47
N GLN A 538 14.47 10.70 31.84
CA GLN A 538 15.53 9.95 32.53
C GLN A 538 16.56 10.83 33.26
N ASN A 539 16.63 12.13 32.95
CA ASN A 539 17.47 13.10 33.66
C ASN A 539 16.73 13.84 34.80
N ASP A 540 15.54 13.36 35.21
CA ASP A 540 14.76 13.99 36.28
C ASP A 540 15.51 13.97 37.64
N PRO A 541 15.46 15.06 38.43
CA PRO A 541 16.16 15.13 39.71
C PRO A 541 15.60 14.22 40.82
N ASP A 542 14.37 13.67 40.72
CA ASP A 542 13.92 12.58 41.59
C ASP A 542 14.22 11.22 40.94
N PRO A 543 15.10 10.37 41.52
CA PRO A 543 15.36 9.02 41.00
C PRO A 543 14.11 8.15 40.85
N LYS A 544 13.01 8.44 41.57
CA LYS A 544 11.74 7.72 41.44
C LYS A 544 11.01 7.98 40.13
N MET A 545 11.26 9.13 39.49
CA MET A 545 10.67 9.50 38.20
C MET A 545 11.36 8.81 37.00
N THR A 546 12.48 8.12 37.26
CA THR A 546 13.20 7.39 36.21
C THR A 546 12.50 6.06 35.89
N PHE A 547 12.25 5.86 34.60
CA PHE A 547 11.69 4.63 34.06
C PHE A 547 12.78 3.55 33.89
N GLY A 548 12.34 2.31 33.65
CA GLY A 548 13.22 1.15 33.47
C GLY A 548 13.97 1.12 32.13
N GLU A 549 14.00 -0.04 31.47
CA GLU A 549 14.69 -0.23 30.19
C GLU A 549 13.81 0.28 29.03
N ILE A 550 14.15 1.49 28.56
CA ILE A 550 13.50 2.17 27.44
C ILE A 550 14.00 1.61 26.10
N SER A 551 13.09 1.37 25.15
CA SER A 551 13.38 0.84 23.82
C SER A 551 12.63 1.62 22.73
N VAL A 552 13.35 2.34 21.87
CA VAL A 552 12.78 3.05 20.71
C VAL A 552 13.16 2.29 19.43
N ILE A 553 12.16 1.89 18.65
CA ILE A 553 12.31 1.16 17.39
C ILE A 553 11.81 2.05 16.25
N GLN A 554 12.64 2.29 15.24
CA GLN A 554 12.18 2.89 13.99
C GLN A 554 11.99 1.80 12.95
N LYS A 555 10.77 1.65 12.42
CA LYS A 555 10.48 0.69 11.36
C LYS A 555 9.22 1.05 10.57
N ASP A 556 9.40 1.35 9.30
CA ASP A 556 8.29 1.56 8.36
C ASP A 556 7.64 0.26 7.87
N PHE A 557 6.38 0.37 7.46
CA PHE A 557 5.62 -0.69 6.79
C PHE A 557 5.12 -0.28 5.39
N GLY A 558 5.34 0.96 4.95
CA GLY A 558 5.03 1.44 3.61
C GLY A 558 3.55 1.82 3.43
N GLN A 559 2.93 2.35 4.49
CA GLN A 559 1.52 2.74 4.50
C GLN A 559 1.33 4.05 3.72
N LYS A 560 1.06 3.91 2.43
CA LYS A 560 0.82 5.03 1.50
C LYS A 560 -0.26 5.98 2.02
N VAL A 561 0.11 7.25 2.17
CA VAL A 561 -0.83 8.34 2.47
C VAL A 561 -1.63 8.66 1.20
N GLN A 562 -2.91 8.26 1.16
CA GLN A 562 -3.88 8.82 0.22
C GLN A 562 -4.45 10.12 0.80
N GLN A 563 -4.63 11.14 -0.03
CA GLN A 563 -4.86 12.52 0.42
C GLN A 563 -6.32 12.85 0.73
N ASP A 564 -7.29 12.14 0.15
CA ASP A 564 -8.71 12.37 0.46
C ASP A 564 -9.10 11.73 1.80
N VAL A 565 -9.53 12.54 2.77
CA VAL A 565 -9.94 12.07 4.11
C VAL A 565 -11.09 11.08 3.99
N GLU A 566 -12.11 11.38 3.18
CA GLU A 566 -13.27 10.51 2.91
C GLU A 566 -12.85 9.11 2.43
N SER A 567 -11.81 9.01 1.60
CA SER A 567 -11.31 7.72 1.09
C SER A 567 -10.74 6.80 2.18
N ARG A 568 -10.23 7.40 3.28
CA ARG A 568 -9.64 6.65 4.42
C ARG A 568 -10.70 5.94 5.26
N HIS A 569 -11.95 6.39 5.19
CA HIS A 569 -13.09 5.80 5.90
C HIS A 569 -13.83 4.75 5.07
N GLY A 570 -13.39 4.42 3.84
CA GLY A 570 -13.99 3.32 3.08
C GLY A 570 -13.77 1.96 3.75
N PHE A 571 -14.84 1.18 3.96
CA PHE A 571 -14.81 -0.11 4.67
C PHE A 571 -13.71 -1.09 4.18
N GLU A 572 -13.54 -1.25 2.86
CA GLU A 572 -12.48 -2.10 2.30
C GLU A 572 -11.04 -1.62 2.64
N ALA A 573 -10.84 -0.30 2.80
CA ALA A 573 -9.53 0.27 3.14
C ALA A 573 -9.18 0.01 4.62
N GLN A 574 -10.16 0.13 5.51
CA GLN A 574 -10.00 -0.03 6.96
C GLN A 574 -9.52 -1.45 7.34
N ALA A 575 -10.01 -2.48 6.65
CA ALA A 575 -9.54 -3.86 6.77
C ALA A 575 -8.05 -4.05 6.40
N SER A 576 -7.51 -3.19 5.52
CA SER A 576 -6.08 -3.19 5.16
C SER A 576 -5.22 -2.44 6.19
N ARG A 577 -5.73 -1.32 6.73
CA ARG A 577 -5.08 -0.54 7.81
C ARG A 577 -4.87 -1.39 9.06
N ARG A 578 -5.89 -2.11 9.54
CA ARG A 578 -5.76 -3.01 10.72
C ARG A 578 -4.67 -4.08 10.51
N LYS A 579 -4.60 -4.69 9.32
CA LYS A 579 -3.56 -5.69 8.99
C LYS A 579 -2.14 -5.12 8.92
N LEU A 580 -1.96 -3.79 8.79
CA LEU A 580 -0.66 -3.11 8.93
C LEU A 580 -0.37 -2.71 10.38
N MET A 581 -1.34 -2.13 11.10
CA MET A 581 -1.21 -1.81 12.53
C MET A 581 -0.86 -3.06 13.37
N ALA A 582 -1.46 -4.20 13.05
CA ALA A 582 -1.14 -5.50 13.64
C ALA A 582 0.33 -5.89 13.45
N GLN A 583 0.93 -5.56 12.29
CA GLN A 583 2.37 -5.81 12.06
C GLN A 583 3.21 -4.88 12.95
N ALA A 584 2.87 -3.59 13.05
CA ALA A 584 3.57 -2.66 13.93
C ALA A 584 3.53 -3.12 15.40
N ARG A 585 2.34 -3.42 15.96
CA ARG A 585 2.20 -3.93 17.34
C ARG A 585 2.99 -5.24 17.54
N ASN A 586 2.92 -6.20 16.61
CA ASN A 586 3.70 -7.45 16.72
C ASN A 586 5.22 -7.22 16.65
N TRP A 587 5.72 -6.34 15.76
CA TRP A 587 7.14 -6.06 15.65
C TRP A 587 7.68 -5.41 16.93
N LEU A 588 6.97 -4.41 17.47
CA LEU A 588 7.30 -3.76 18.75
C LEU A 588 7.41 -4.79 19.88
N LEU A 589 6.35 -5.59 20.08
CA LEU A 589 6.30 -6.63 21.11
C LEU A 589 7.42 -7.66 20.97
N SER A 590 7.61 -8.21 19.77
CA SER A 590 8.59 -9.29 19.52
C SER A 590 10.06 -8.84 19.72
N ALA A 591 10.32 -7.53 19.64
CA ALA A 591 11.65 -6.96 19.84
C ALA A 591 11.92 -6.52 21.29
N THR A 592 10.88 -6.34 22.12
CA THR A 592 11.00 -5.74 23.47
C THR A 592 10.55 -6.64 24.62
N LEU A 593 9.80 -7.72 24.34
CA LEU A 593 9.32 -8.64 25.38
C LEU A 593 10.44 -9.50 26.00
N ARG A 594 11.07 -8.99 27.06
CA ARG A 594 12.05 -9.70 27.89
C ARG A 594 11.41 -10.79 28.79
N PRO A 595 12.19 -11.79 29.27
CA PRO A 595 11.72 -12.78 30.24
C PRO A 595 11.26 -12.21 31.58
N THR A 596 11.73 -11.02 31.97
CA THR A 596 11.45 -10.37 33.27
C THR A 596 10.07 -9.74 33.38
N HIS A 597 9.37 -9.48 32.28
CA HIS A 597 8.05 -8.87 32.31
C HIS A 597 7.00 -9.84 32.87
N SER A 598 6.12 -9.35 33.74
CA SER A 598 4.91 -10.08 34.17
C SER A 598 3.66 -9.56 33.44
N TRP A 599 3.68 -8.31 33.00
CA TRP A 599 2.59 -7.64 32.28
C TRP A 599 3.09 -6.90 31.05
N VAL A 600 2.18 -6.71 30.09
CA VAL A 600 2.33 -5.80 28.95
C VAL A 600 1.13 -4.86 28.97
N TYR A 601 1.38 -3.55 28.88
CA TYR A 601 0.37 -2.51 28.85
C TYR A 601 0.43 -1.77 27.51
N TRP A 602 -0.55 -1.99 26.66
CA TRP A 602 -0.71 -1.23 25.42
C TRP A 602 -1.39 0.09 25.72
N ARG A 603 -0.87 1.18 25.16
CA ARG A 603 -1.43 2.51 25.30
C ARG A 603 -1.15 3.31 24.04
N ASP A 604 -2.21 3.78 23.39
CA ASP A 604 -2.10 4.72 22.28
C ASP A 604 -1.87 6.16 22.83
N ALA A 605 -1.23 7.03 22.04
CA ALA A 605 -0.59 8.27 22.54
C ALA A 605 -1.55 9.47 22.68
N ASP A 606 -2.76 9.32 22.18
CA ASP A 606 -3.84 10.29 21.95
C ASP A 606 -4.86 10.38 23.10
N VAL A 607 -4.67 9.60 24.18
CA VAL A 607 -5.61 9.51 25.29
C VAL A 607 -5.49 10.68 26.29
N GLN A 608 -6.35 11.68 26.10
CA GLN A 608 -6.43 12.95 26.83
C GLN A 608 -6.53 12.87 28.36
N THR A 609 -7.23 11.89 28.95
CA THR A 609 -7.12 11.63 30.41
C THR A 609 -7.32 10.14 30.77
N ALA A 610 -6.72 9.73 31.90
CA ALA A 610 -7.00 8.47 32.58
C ALA A 610 -6.65 8.60 34.08
N PRO A 611 -7.21 7.75 34.96
CA PRO A 611 -6.77 7.69 36.37
C PRO A 611 -5.29 7.34 36.48
N PHE A 612 -4.60 7.95 37.45
CA PHE A 612 -3.17 7.77 37.69
C PHE A 612 -2.81 6.34 38.14
N THR A 613 -3.77 5.65 38.75
CA THR A 613 -3.76 4.27 39.22
C THR A 613 -4.13 3.23 38.15
N ILE A 614 -4.28 3.62 36.88
CA ILE A 614 -4.81 2.73 35.82
C ILE A 614 -4.10 1.39 35.65
N ILE A 615 -2.81 1.29 35.97
CA ILE A 615 -2.08 0.02 35.89
C ILE A 615 -2.54 -0.90 37.03
N GLU A 616 -2.57 -0.39 38.26
CA GLU A 616 -3.07 -1.07 39.45
C GLU A 616 -4.57 -1.43 39.34
N ASP A 617 -5.38 -0.49 38.86
CA ASP A 617 -6.84 -0.61 38.75
C ASP A 617 -7.27 -1.63 37.69
N LEU A 618 -6.45 -1.86 36.66
CA LEU A 618 -6.65 -2.95 35.70
C LEU A 618 -6.01 -4.27 36.17
N MET A 619 -4.91 -4.23 36.95
CA MET A 619 -4.23 -5.41 37.50
C MET A 619 -5.09 -6.15 38.52
N ARG A 620 -5.76 -5.43 39.43
CA ARG A 620 -6.51 -5.99 40.57
C ARG A 620 -7.57 -7.03 40.18
N HIS A 621 -8.15 -6.92 38.98
CA HIS A 621 -9.08 -7.91 38.40
C HIS A 621 -8.44 -9.29 38.13
N ASN A 622 -7.10 -9.37 38.13
CA ASN A 622 -6.29 -10.58 38.04
C ASN A 622 -6.49 -11.43 36.75
N LYS A 623 -7.17 -10.88 35.74
CA LYS A 623 -7.44 -11.54 34.45
C LYS A 623 -6.22 -11.55 33.54
N ASP A 624 -6.24 -12.43 32.54
CA ASP A 624 -5.24 -12.49 31.49
C ASP A 624 -5.22 -11.27 30.56
N VAL A 625 -6.40 -10.68 30.27
CA VAL A 625 -6.57 -9.45 29.49
C VAL A 625 -7.71 -8.62 30.08
N THR A 626 -7.45 -7.33 30.32
CA THR A 626 -8.41 -6.34 30.85
C THR A 626 -8.34 -5.06 30.00
N VAL A 627 -9.49 -4.51 29.60
CA VAL A 627 -9.60 -3.17 28.96
C VAL A 627 -10.56 -2.25 29.73
N PRO A 628 -10.27 -0.93 29.83
CA PRO A 628 -11.22 0.06 30.32
C PRO A 628 -12.27 0.41 29.25
N ASN A 629 -13.32 1.12 29.64
CA ASN A 629 -14.20 1.78 28.68
C ASN A 629 -13.55 3.06 28.13
N VAL A 630 -13.77 3.38 26.85
CA VAL A 630 -13.12 4.51 26.17
C VAL A 630 -14.17 5.44 25.56
N TRP A 631 -14.20 6.66 26.07
CA TRP A 631 -15.09 7.72 25.62
C TRP A 631 -14.26 8.89 25.09
N ARG A 632 -14.90 9.83 24.40
CA ARG A 632 -14.34 11.15 24.07
C ARG A 632 -15.21 12.25 24.66
N PRO A 633 -14.63 13.35 25.15
CA PRO A 633 -15.40 14.57 25.33
C PRO A 633 -15.80 15.08 23.93
N LEU A 634 -16.91 15.81 23.88
CA LEU A 634 -17.33 16.59 22.74
C LEU A 634 -17.58 18.02 23.20
N PRO A 635 -17.53 19.01 22.30
CA PRO A 635 -18.06 20.34 22.59
C PRO A 635 -19.55 20.28 23.00
N ASP A 636 -20.01 21.26 23.78
CA ASP A 636 -21.39 21.32 24.28
C ASP A 636 -22.44 21.23 23.15
N TRP A 637 -22.17 21.88 22.00
CA TRP A 637 -23.05 21.89 20.83
C TRP A 637 -23.15 20.52 20.11
N LEU A 638 -22.25 19.59 20.42
CA LEU A 638 -22.26 18.20 19.94
C LEU A 638 -22.68 17.18 21.02
N GLY A 639 -23.08 17.64 22.21
CA GLY A 639 -23.62 16.80 23.29
C GLY A 639 -22.65 16.46 24.43
N GLY A 640 -21.47 17.09 24.50
CA GLY A 640 -20.59 17.05 25.68
C GLY A 640 -19.74 15.78 25.88
N GLU A 641 -20.29 14.58 25.63
CA GLU A 641 -19.55 13.31 25.72
C GLU A 641 -20.10 12.25 24.75
N GLN A 642 -19.24 11.33 24.28
CA GLN A 642 -19.64 10.24 23.39
C GLN A 642 -18.77 8.99 23.57
N PRO A 643 -19.33 7.76 23.45
CA PRO A 643 -18.53 6.55 23.28
C PRO A 643 -17.56 6.66 22.10
N TYR A 644 -16.31 6.22 22.30
CA TYR A 644 -15.25 6.29 21.27
C TYR A 644 -14.86 4.91 20.73
N ASP A 645 -14.45 3.98 21.61
CA ASP A 645 -13.89 2.69 21.17
C ASP A 645 -14.96 1.61 21.01
N LEU A 646 -15.49 1.48 19.79
CA LEU A 646 -16.47 0.44 19.43
C LEU A 646 -15.86 -0.95 19.21
N ASN A 647 -14.55 -1.12 19.35
CA ASN A 647 -13.85 -2.40 19.08
C ASN A 647 -13.86 -3.35 20.30
N SER A 648 -14.26 -2.87 21.47
CA SER A 648 -14.48 -3.68 22.67
C SER A 648 -15.93 -4.17 22.72
N TRP A 649 -16.16 -5.46 22.49
CA TRP A 649 -17.49 -6.05 22.35
C TRP A 649 -17.53 -7.55 22.72
N GLN A 650 -18.72 -8.03 23.09
CA GLN A 650 -19.03 -9.45 23.22
C GLN A 650 -19.71 -9.98 21.95
N GLU A 651 -19.49 -11.24 21.60
CA GLU A 651 -19.95 -11.84 20.35
C GLU A 651 -21.49 -12.01 20.29
N SER A 652 -22.06 -11.97 19.09
CA SER A 652 -23.50 -12.17 18.86
C SER A 652 -23.79 -13.30 17.84
N GLU A 653 -24.93 -13.98 17.98
CA GLU A 653 -25.36 -15.01 17.03
C GLU A 653 -25.52 -14.46 15.60
N THR A 654 -25.96 -13.21 15.46
CA THR A 654 -26.08 -12.50 14.18
C THR A 654 -24.74 -12.21 13.54
N ALA A 655 -23.72 -11.81 14.32
CA ALA A 655 -22.38 -11.57 13.79
C ALA A 655 -21.66 -12.87 13.44
N LEU A 656 -21.89 -13.97 14.18
CA LEU A 656 -21.40 -15.31 13.82
C LEU A 656 -22.05 -15.81 12.53
N ALA A 657 -23.37 -15.72 12.41
CA ALA A 657 -24.09 -16.09 11.18
C ALA A 657 -23.66 -15.24 9.98
N LEU A 658 -23.41 -13.94 10.17
CA LEU A 658 -22.82 -13.07 9.15
C LEU A 658 -21.40 -13.54 8.79
N ALA A 659 -20.54 -13.80 9.77
CA ALA A 659 -19.16 -14.21 9.55
C ALA A 659 -19.05 -15.49 8.69
N ASP A 660 -19.94 -16.46 8.89
CA ASP A 660 -19.99 -17.69 8.06
C ASP A 660 -20.34 -17.43 6.58
N THR A 661 -20.98 -16.29 6.25
CA THR A 661 -21.26 -15.91 4.84
C THR A 661 -20.08 -15.24 4.14
N LEU A 662 -19.08 -14.75 4.88
CA LEU A 662 -17.98 -13.94 4.34
C LEU A 662 -16.80 -14.80 3.83
N ASP A 663 -16.06 -14.26 2.86
CA ASP A 663 -14.85 -14.87 2.29
C ASP A 663 -13.73 -15.05 3.34
N GLU A 664 -12.80 -15.99 3.14
CA GLU A 664 -11.73 -16.34 4.10
C GLU A 664 -10.83 -15.12 4.42
N ASP A 665 -10.52 -14.30 3.42
CA ASP A 665 -9.68 -13.10 3.55
C ASP A 665 -10.38 -11.88 4.19
N ALA A 666 -11.72 -11.90 4.29
CA ALA A 666 -12.55 -10.78 4.71
C ALA A 666 -12.35 -10.42 6.18
N VAL A 667 -12.55 -9.14 6.53
CA VAL A 667 -12.50 -8.65 7.90
C VAL A 667 -13.72 -7.78 8.15
N ILE A 668 -14.49 -8.12 9.20
CA ILE A 668 -15.50 -7.29 9.82
C ILE A 668 -14.77 -6.18 10.59
N VAL A 669 -15.31 -4.97 10.56
CA VAL A 669 -14.84 -3.85 11.36
C VAL A 669 -16.06 -3.17 11.97
N GLU A 670 -16.09 -3.06 13.30
CA GLU A 670 -17.21 -2.41 14.00
C GLU A 670 -17.28 -0.89 13.75
N GLY A 671 -18.48 -0.34 13.98
CA GLY A 671 -18.79 1.07 13.73
C GLY A 671 -19.16 1.39 12.28
N TYR A 672 -19.27 0.39 11.40
CA TYR A 672 -19.57 0.55 9.98
C TYR A 672 -20.96 0.03 9.60
N ALA A 673 -21.71 0.81 8.80
CA ALA A 673 -23.08 0.51 8.43
C ALA A 673 -23.21 -0.68 7.44
N GLU A 674 -22.11 -1.06 6.80
CA GLU A 674 -22.01 -2.16 5.84
C GLU A 674 -22.37 -3.53 6.46
N TYR A 675 -22.10 -3.73 7.75
CA TYR A 675 -22.34 -4.99 8.47
C TYR A 675 -23.12 -4.76 9.77
N ALA A 676 -24.40 -5.11 9.78
CA ALA A 676 -25.24 -5.09 10.99
C ALA A 676 -24.93 -6.29 11.90
N THR A 677 -23.90 -6.15 12.74
CA THR A 677 -23.39 -7.20 13.64
C THR A 677 -24.28 -7.41 14.86
N TRP A 678 -24.93 -6.36 15.38
CA TRP A 678 -25.74 -6.35 16.61
C TRP A 678 -24.99 -6.85 17.85
N ARG A 679 -23.69 -6.55 17.94
CA ARG A 679 -22.87 -6.87 19.12
C ARG A 679 -23.09 -5.84 20.23
N PRO A 680 -23.19 -6.25 21.51
CA PRO A 680 -23.10 -5.32 22.62
C PRO A 680 -21.66 -4.81 22.77
N HIS A 681 -21.44 -3.54 22.41
CA HIS A 681 -20.16 -2.86 22.60
C HIS A 681 -20.05 -2.31 24.03
N LEU A 682 -18.89 -2.49 24.67
CA LEU A 682 -18.56 -1.98 26.01
C LEU A 682 -18.85 -0.46 26.11
N ALA A 683 -18.58 0.26 25.03
CA ALA A 683 -18.78 1.70 24.89
C ALA A 683 -20.18 2.18 25.30
N TYR A 684 -21.23 1.45 24.93
CA TYR A 684 -22.63 1.84 25.20
C TYR A 684 -23.16 1.40 26.58
N LEU A 685 -22.36 0.70 27.39
CA LEU A 685 -22.77 0.14 28.68
C LEU A 685 -22.35 0.98 29.90
N ARG A 686 -21.77 2.17 29.68
CA ARG A 686 -21.39 3.10 30.74
C ARG A 686 -22.60 3.77 31.38
N ASP A 687 -22.91 3.38 32.60
CA ASP A 687 -23.57 4.24 33.59
C ASP A 687 -22.48 5.04 34.35
N PRO A 688 -22.53 6.39 34.38
CA PRO A 688 -21.61 7.22 35.18
C PRO A 688 -21.68 6.98 36.70
N TYR A 689 -22.73 6.34 37.20
CA TYR A 689 -22.93 5.97 38.61
C TYR A 689 -22.82 4.46 38.86
N GLY A 690 -22.48 3.67 37.83
CA GLY A 690 -22.25 2.23 37.95
C GLY A 690 -20.93 1.88 38.62
N ASP A 691 -20.79 0.63 39.04
CA ASP A 691 -19.62 0.13 39.77
C ASP A 691 -18.37 0.04 38.86
N PRO A 692 -17.27 0.78 39.13
CA PRO A 692 -16.04 0.69 38.35
C PRO A 692 -15.39 -0.70 38.38
N ASP A 693 -15.70 -1.54 39.39
CA ASP A 693 -15.23 -2.93 39.49
C ASP A 693 -16.07 -3.93 38.68
N MET A 694 -17.16 -3.50 38.03
CA MET A 694 -17.99 -4.40 37.22
C MET A 694 -17.20 -5.00 36.06
N GLU A 695 -17.26 -6.32 35.91
CA GLU A 695 -16.60 -7.05 34.82
C GLU A 695 -17.60 -7.49 33.75
N MET A 696 -17.26 -7.30 32.49
CA MET A 696 -17.95 -7.87 31.34
C MET A 696 -16.99 -8.77 30.55
N GLU A 697 -17.37 -10.01 30.24
CA GLU A 697 -16.62 -10.83 29.29
C GLU A 697 -16.71 -10.27 27.86
N LEU A 698 -15.57 -10.20 27.17
CA LEU A 698 -15.49 -9.74 25.78
C LEU A 698 -14.96 -10.84 24.85
N ASP A 699 -15.14 -10.64 23.55
CA ASP A 699 -14.62 -11.47 22.47
C ASP A 699 -13.80 -10.66 21.46
N GLY A 700 -14.12 -9.38 21.27
CA GLY A 700 -13.25 -8.38 20.65
C GLY A 700 -12.83 -7.32 21.67
N ILE A 701 -11.62 -6.78 21.52
CA ILE A 701 -11.12 -5.64 22.30
C ILE A 701 -10.56 -4.56 21.37
N GLY A 702 -10.61 -3.31 21.82
CA GLY A 702 -9.93 -2.19 21.17
C GLY A 702 -8.47 -1.99 21.59
N GLY A 703 -7.79 -1.07 20.91
CA GLY A 703 -6.33 -0.87 21.02
C GLY A 703 -5.87 0.20 22.01
N VAL A 704 -6.78 1.11 22.40
CA VAL A 704 -6.45 2.38 23.06
C VAL A 704 -5.78 2.19 24.42
N SER A 705 -6.21 1.16 25.16
CA SER A 705 -5.64 0.78 26.46
C SER A 705 -5.91 -0.71 26.72
N ILE A 706 -4.86 -1.52 26.80
CA ILE A 706 -4.97 -2.96 27.08
C ILE A 706 -3.93 -3.34 28.12
N LEU A 707 -4.36 -3.81 29.30
CA LEU A 707 -3.47 -4.52 30.20
C LEU A 707 -3.61 -6.03 29.93
N ALA A 708 -2.49 -6.72 29.70
CA ALA A 708 -2.48 -8.16 29.50
C ALA A 708 -1.26 -8.83 30.16
N LYS A 709 -1.45 -10.03 30.71
CA LYS A 709 -0.36 -10.78 31.36
C LYS A 709 0.65 -11.23 30.30
N ALA A 710 1.95 -11.07 30.58
CA ALA A 710 3.03 -11.40 29.65
C ALA A 710 3.00 -12.87 29.19
N ARG A 711 2.42 -13.76 30.00
CA ARG A 711 2.18 -15.18 29.66
C ARG A 711 1.28 -15.39 28.44
N VAL A 712 0.32 -14.49 28.19
CA VAL A 712 -0.62 -14.54 27.04
C VAL A 712 0.16 -14.47 25.73
N PHE A 713 1.06 -13.49 25.62
CA PHE A 713 1.93 -13.33 24.46
C PHE A 713 2.97 -14.46 24.34
N ARG A 714 3.57 -14.89 25.46
CA ARG A 714 4.52 -16.02 25.49
C ARG A 714 3.90 -17.35 25.06
N ALA A 715 2.60 -17.54 25.24
CA ALA A 715 1.87 -18.71 24.75
C ALA A 715 1.64 -18.70 23.23
N GLY A 716 1.73 -17.53 22.58
CA GLY A 716 1.56 -17.36 21.13
C GLY A 716 0.41 -16.45 20.69
N VAL A 717 -0.35 -15.88 21.63
CA VAL A 717 -1.38 -14.88 21.31
C VAL A 717 -0.68 -13.59 20.83
N HIS A 718 -1.15 -13.04 19.72
CA HIS A 718 -0.58 -11.88 19.04
C HIS A 718 -1.66 -11.16 18.23
N PHE A 719 -1.37 -9.99 17.67
CA PHE A 719 -2.31 -9.22 16.87
C PHE A 719 -2.38 -9.79 15.44
N PRO A 720 -3.49 -10.37 14.96
CA PRO A 720 -3.48 -11.03 13.65
C PRO A 720 -3.30 -10.04 12.49
N ALA A 721 -2.19 -10.17 11.76
CA ALA A 721 -1.88 -9.39 10.55
C ALA A 721 -2.56 -9.96 9.28
N PHE A 722 -3.55 -10.81 9.48
CA PHE A 722 -4.33 -11.55 8.49
C PHE A 722 -5.76 -11.69 9.06
N SER A 723 -6.72 -12.24 8.28
CA SER A 723 -8.05 -12.49 8.84
C SER A 723 -8.01 -13.71 9.77
N PHE A 724 -8.29 -13.49 11.04
CA PHE A 724 -8.52 -14.54 12.03
C PHE A 724 -9.98 -14.45 12.47
N GLU A 725 -10.80 -15.46 12.12
CA GLU A 725 -12.25 -15.48 12.38
C GLU A 725 -12.97 -14.18 11.96
N LYS A 726 -12.63 -13.67 10.77
CA LYS A 726 -13.11 -12.39 10.21
C LYS A 726 -12.67 -11.13 10.96
N HIS A 727 -11.65 -11.19 11.81
CA HIS A 727 -11.12 -10.03 12.53
C HIS A 727 -9.61 -9.93 12.31
N ALA A 728 -9.03 -8.78 12.66
CA ALA A 728 -7.60 -8.53 12.59
C ALA A 728 -7.17 -7.66 13.77
N GLU A 729 -5.86 -7.48 13.95
CA GLU A 729 -5.31 -6.55 14.95
C GLU A 729 -5.83 -6.80 16.38
N THR A 730 -6.45 -5.82 17.04
CA THR A 730 -6.87 -5.89 18.46
C THR A 730 -8.09 -6.78 18.68
N GLU A 731 -9.12 -6.69 17.84
CA GLU A 731 -10.27 -7.60 17.84
C GLU A 731 -9.84 -9.05 17.58
N GLY A 732 -8.92 -9.24 16.63
CA GLY A 732 -8.34 -10.55 16.33
C GLY A 732 -7.51 -11.10 17.48
N PHE A 733 -6.84 -10.24 18.26
CA PHE A 733 -6.12 -10.62 19.48
C PHE A 733 -7.10 -11.08 20.57
N GLY A 734 -8.21 -10.36 20.79
CA GLY A 734 -9.28 -10.74 21.72
C GLY A 734 -9.83 -12.14 21.42
N LYS A 735 -10.22 -12.38 20.16
CA LYS A 735 -10.67 -13.71 19.71
C LYS A 735 -9.60 -14.78 19.90
N LEU A 736 -8.34 -14.50 19.55
CA LEU A 736 -7.25 -15.47 19.68
C LEU A 736 -6.97 -15.82 21.16
N ALA A 737 -7.05 -14.84 22.06
CA ALA A 737 -6.94 -15.07 23.50
C ALA A 737 -8.07 -15.98 24.02
N LYS A 738 -9.34 -15.68 23.70
CA LYS A 738 -10.49 -16.52 24.07
C LYS A 738 -10.39 -17.94 23.49
N ARG A 739 -9.94 -18.09 22.23
CA ARG A 739 -9.68 -19.41 21.60
C ARG A 739 -8.54 -20.19 22.25
N MET A 740 -7.56 -19.50 22.83
CA MET A 740 -6.48 -20.08 23.63
C MET A 740 -6.83 -20.20 25.13
N GLN A 741 -8.12 -20.07 25.48
CA GLN A 741 -8.66 -20.25 26.84
C GLN A 741 -8.18 -19.23 27.88
N PHE A 742 -7.69 -18.07 27.44
CA PHE A 742 -7.39 -16.93 28.32
C PHE A 742 -8.66 -16.11 28.58
N SER A 743 -8.78 -15.56 29.80
CA SER A 743 -9.89 -14.67 30.16
C SER A 743 -9.71 -13.28 29.54
N VAL A 744 -10.72 -12.77 28.84
CA VAL A 744 -10.74 -11.43 28.27
C VAL A 744 -11.95 -10.67 28.81
N ILE A 745 -11.71 -9.56 29.51
CA ILE A 745 -12.78 -8.71 30.07
C ILE A 745 -12.64 -7.24 29.67
N GLY A 746 -13.75 -6.52 29.74
CA GLY A 746 -13.81 -5.07 29.79
C GLY A 746 -14.51 -4.57 31.06
N LEU A 747 -14.19 -3.35 31.47
CA LEU A 747 -14.83 -2.66 32.60
C LEU A 747 -15.76 -1.56 32.06
N PRO A 748 -17.09 -1.69 32.11
CA PRO A 748 -18.00 -0.77 31.40
C PRO A 748 -18.12 0.61 32.07
N HIS A 749 -17.90 0.71 33.39
CA HIS A 749 -18.01 1.98 34.13
C HIS A 749 -16.64 2.67 34.35
N TYR A 750 -15.55 1.90 34.41
CA TYR A 750 -14.19 2.45 34.50
C TYR A 750 -13.80 3.10 33.16
N THR A 751 -13.84 4.43 33.10
CA THR A 751 -13.74 5.21 31.84
C THR A 751 -12.39 5.91 31.69
N ILE A 752 -11.80 5.83 30.50
CA ILE A 752 -10.72 6.70 30.03
C ILE A 752 -11.18 7.57 28.85
N TRP A 753 -10.49 8.69 28.63
CA TRP A 753 -10.91 9.71 27.68
C TRP A 753 -9.90 9.92 26.56
N HIS A 754 -10.31 9.58 25.33
CA HIS A 754 -9.58 9.89 24.11
C HIS A 754 -9.70 11.39 23.77
N LEU A 755 -8.67 11.99 23.17
CA LEU A 755 -8.72 13.38 22.71
C LEU A 755 -9.80 13.60 21.64
N TYR A 756 -10.43 14.76 21.66
CA TYR A 756 -11.33 15.20 20.59
C TYR A 756 -10.53 15.75 19.39
N GLU A 757 -10.62 15.07 18.25
CA GLU A 757 -10.19 15.59 16.95
C GLU A 757 -11.41 16.16 16.21
N PRO A 758 -11.47 17.49 15.95
CA PRO A 758 -12.57 18.09 15.21
C PRO A 758 -12.50 17.74 13.72
N SER A 759 -13.66 17.48 13.09
CA SER A 759 -13.75 17.34 11.64
C SER A 759 -13.65 18.70 10.92
N VAL A 760 -13.59 18.68 9.59
CA VAL A 760 -13.55 19.89 8.76
C VAL A 760 -14.80 20.77 8.97
N ASP A 761 -15.97 20.17 9.17
CA ASP A 761 -17.20 20.93 9.44
C ASP A 761 -17.29 21.41 10.89
N ASP A 762 -16.70 20.68 11.85
CA ASP A 762 -16.59 21.15 13.24
C ASP A 762 -15.64 22.36 13.34
N LEU A 763 -14.52 22.34 12.61
CA LEU A 763 -13.59 23.46 12.49
C LEU A 763 -14.31 24.70 11.94
N ARG A 764 -15.06 24.55 10.84
CA ARG A 764 -15.85 25.64 10.25
C ARG A 764 -16.91 26.18 11.21
N HIS A 765 -17.60 25.32 11.95
CA HIS A 765 -18.58 25.76 12.93
C HIS A 765 -17.94 26.47 14.13
N MET A 766 -16.72 26.09 14.53
CA MET A 766 -15.95 26.82 15.53
C MET A 766 -15.51 28.20 15.02
N GLU A 767 -15.08 28.32 13.76
CA GLU A 767 -14.78 29.62 13.12
C GLU A 767 -16.02 30.54 13.07
N GLU A 768 -17.20 30.00 12.74
CA GLU A 768 -18.48 30.71 12.77
C GLU A 768 -18.83 31.20 14.18
N MET A 769 -18.74 30.32 15.19
CA MET A 769 -19.03 30.62 16.60
C MET A 769 -18.03 31.61 17.22
N GLU A 770 -16.75 31.59 16.81
CA GLU A 770 -15.75 32.56 17.23
C GLU A 770 -15.99 33.93 16.59
N ALA A 771 -16.35 33.97 15.30
CA ALA A 771 -16.74 35.22 14.63
C ALA A 771 -17.98 35.87 15.27
N GLU A 772 -19.00 35.07 15.63
CA GLU A 772 -20.17 35.57 16.38
C GLU A 772 -19.79 36.09 17.77
N ARG A 773 -18.90 35.39 18.50
CA ARG A 773 -18.40 35.84 19.81
C ARG A 773 -17.68 37.18 19.69
N VAL A 774 -16.74 37.31 18.76
CA VAL A 774 -15.97 38.55 18.56
C VAL A 774 -16.88 39.70 18.12
N ALA A 775 -17.86 39.46 17.25
CA ALA A 775 -18.84 40.46 16.87
C ALA A 775 -19.70 40.92 18.05
N ARG A 776 -20.13 39.99 18.91
CA ARG A 776 -20.88 40.30 20.13
C ARG A 776 -20.05 41.06 21.17
N GLU A 777 -18.80 40.67 21.40
CA GLU A 777 -17.89 41.39 22.29
C GLU A 777 -17.65 42.82 21.80
N GLN A 778 -17.48 43.02 20.49
CA GLN A 778 -17.41 44.36 19.89
C GLN A 778 -18.71 45.15 20.09
N GLU A 779 -19.89 44.53 19.99
CA GLU A 779 -21.16 45.22 20.24
C GLU A 779 -21.35 45.58 21.72
N GLU A 780 -21.00 44.68 22.66
CA GLU A 780 -21.06 44.94 24.10
C GLU A 780 -20.08 46.04 24.51
N LEU A 781 -18.86 46.06 23.95
CA LEU A 781 -17.89 47.16 24.10
C LEU A 781 -18.42 48.48 23.52
N ALA A 782 -19.06 48.46 22.34
CA ALA A 782 -19.63 49.65 21.72
C ALA A 782 -20.80 50.22 22.54
N ARG A 783 -21.68 49.35 23.04
CA ARG A 783 -22.79 49.71 23.95
C ARG A 783 -22.27 50.27 25.28
N ALA A 784 -21.23 49.68 25.87
CA ALA A 784 -20.59 50.20 27.07
C ALA A 784 -19.97 51.59 26.84
N ALA A 785 -19.28 51.80 25.72
CA ALA A 785 -18.71 53.09 25.34
C ALA A 785 -19.78 54.16 25.03
N ALA A 786 -20.97 53.77 24.57
CA ALA A 786 -22.11 54.67 24.44
C ALA A 786 -22.69 55.06 25.80
N ALA A 787 -22.97 54.08 26.67
CA ALA A 787 -23.50 54.32 28.01
C ALA A 787 -22.58 55.20 28.88
N GLN A 788 -21.26 55.06 28.75
CA GLN A 788 -20.29 55.96 29.42
C GLN A 788 -20.40 57.41 28.92
N LYS A 789 -20.65 57.64 27.62
CA LYS A 789 -20.84 58.99 27.07
C LYS A 789 -22.13 59.64 27.58
N GLU A 790 -23.23 58.89 27.62
CA GLU A 790 -24.50 59.36 28.17
C GLU A 790 -24.38 59.69 29.66
N THR A 791 -23.77 58.79 30.45
CA THR A 791 -23.52 59.00 31.89
C THR A 791 -22.63 60.22 32.17
N THR A 792 -21.71 60.55 31.25
CA THR A 792 -20.84 61.73 31.33
C THR A 792 -21.59 63.03 31.01
N GLN A 793 -22.66 62.98 30.20
CA GLN A 793 -23.50 64.14 29.89
C GLN A 793 -24.62 64.38 30.93
N SER A 794 -24.95 63.39 31.76
CA SER A 794 -26.10 63.42 32.68
C SER A 794 -25.75 63.67 34.16
N LYS A 795 -24.81 64.58 34.45
CA LYS A 795 -24.60 65.14 35.80
C LYS A 795 -24.76 66.67 35.77
N PRO A 796 -25.82 67.25 36.39
CA PRO A 796 -25.97 68.70 36.47
C PRO A 796 -24.97 69.31 37.47
N ILE A 797 -24.49 70.50 37.16
CA ILE A 797 -23.61 71.29 38.03
C ILE A 797 -24.48 72.06 39.03
N VAL A 798 -24.21 71.89 40.32
CA VAL A 798 -24.60 72.83 41.37
C VAL A 798 -23.38 73.06 42.26
N ALA A 799 -23.00 74.32 42.43
CA ALA A 799 -22.01 74.76 43.41
C ALA A 799 -22.70 75.72 44.39
N ASP A 800 -22.27 75.74 45.65
CA ASP A 800 -21.72 76.96 46.26
C ASP A 800 -21.15 76.73 47.68
N HIS A 801 -20.52 77.78 48.21
CA HIS A 801 -19.59 77.84 49.35
C HIS A 801 -20.11 77.44 50.74
N ILE A 802 -19.16 77.13 51.65
CA ILE A 802 -18.90 77.72 53.00
C ILE A 802 -17.92 76.77 53.73
N VAL A 803 -16.61 77.06 53.91
CA VAL A 803 -15.88 78.07 54.73
C VAL A 803 -15.41 77.52 56.11
N ASP A 804 -14.14 77.82 56.42
CA ASP A 804 -13.41 77.82 57.71
C ASP A 804 -12.77 76.55 58.37
N ARG A 805 -11.44 76.70 58.57
CA ARG A 805 -10.60 76.45 59.78
C ARG A 805 -10.15 75.04 60.23
N GLU A 806 -8.82 74.87 60.12
CA GLU A 806 -7.85 74.56 61.20
C GLU A 806 -8.22 73.60 62.36
N GLN A 807 -7.53 72.45 62.43
CA GLN A 807 -6.74 72.07 63.60
C GLN A 807 -5.69 70.96 63.32
N VAL A 808 -4.63 70.97 64.14
CA VAL A 808 -3.45 70.06 64.22
C VAL A 808 -3.22 69.82 65.74
N PRO A 809 -2.53 68.76 66.25
CA PRO A 809 -1.69 67.77 65.58
C PRO A 809 -2.18 66.30 65.88
N ASP A 810 -1.44 65.20 66.09
CA ASP A 810 0.01 64.98 66.36
C ASP A 810 0.50 63.51 66.14
N PHE A 811 1.70 63.19 66.64
CA PHE A 811 2.40 61.88 66.74
C PHE A 811 1.54 60.60 66.92
N GLY A 812 1.99 59.40 66.52
CA GLY A 812 3.25 59.01 65.85
C GLY A 812 3.63 57.52 66.07
N ALA A 813 4.79 57.11 65.55
CA ALA A 813 5.49 55.81 65.70
C ALA A 813 4.96 54.55 64.93
N ASP A 814 5.82 54.08 64.02
CA ASP A 814 5.93 52.70 63.47
C ASP A 814 6.39 51.70 64.58
N PRO A 815 6.41 50.34 64.39
CA PRO A 815 6.53 49.64 63.10
C PRO A 815 5.61 48.41 62.84
N ALA A 816 5.01 48.34 61.65
CA ALA A 816 4.67 47.07 61.00
C ALA A 816 4.49 47.25 59.48
N GLN A 817 5.18 46.45 58.66
CA GLN A 817 4.97 46.43 57.20
C GLN A 817 3.96 45.36 56.78
N PRO A 818 2.79 45.75 56.26
CA PRO A 818 2.04 44.94 55.32
C PRO A 818 2.04 45.56 53.91
N VAL A 819 2.04 44.64 52.94
CA VAL A 819 1.61 44.74 51.53
C VAL A 819 0.77 45.97 51.17
N LYS A 820 1.13 46.63 50.05
CA LYS A 820 0.19 47.38 49.21
C LYS A 820 0.43 47.11 47.73
N ASP A 821 -0.67 47.04 46.99
CA ASP A 821 -0.68 47.03 45.53
C ASP A 821 -0.01 48.27 44.94
N ALA A 822 0.67 48.07 43.81
CA ALA A 822 0.91 49.12 42.83
C ALA A 822 0.54 48.57 41.44
N ARG A 823 -0.42 49.20 40.76
CA ARG A 823 -0.70 48.91 39.35
C ARG A 823 0.37 49.60 38.51
N GLY A 824 1.15 48.81 37.77
CA GLY A 824 2.17 49.26 36.83
C GLY A 824 2.53 48.15 35.85
N ASP A 825 3.04 48.54 34.70
CA ASP A 825 3.81 47.70 33.77
C ASP A 825 3.16 46.41 33.25
N LEU A 826 1.96 46.55 32.67
CA LEU A 826 1.46 45.67 31.60
C LEU A 826 1.16 46.50 30.33
N ASN A 827 2.22 47.04 29.70
CA ASN A 827 2.12 47.65 28.37
C ASN A 827 3.39 47.48 27.51
N ASP A 828 4.27 46.53 27.86
CA ASP A 828 5.62 46.39 27.27
C ASP A 828 5.91 44.96 26.72
N GLN A 829 4.86 44.16 26.51
CA GLN A 829 4.93 42.84 25.84
C GLN A 829 4.06 42.74 24.58
N ALA A 830 3.36 43.80 24.19
CA ALA A 830 2.53 43.85 22.97
C ALA A 830 3.32 44.16 21.68
N GLN A 831 4.65 44.27 21.74
CA GLN A 831 5.51 44.59 20.60
C GLN A 831 6.72 43.64 20.46
N ARG A 832 6.46 42.32 20.39
CA ARG A 832 7.43 41.29 19.98
C ARG A 832 6.71 39.99 19.58
N LEU A 833 6.13 39.94 18.37
CA LEU A 833 5.84 38.67 17.65
C LEU A 833 5.41 38.81 16.16
N GLU A 834 5.34 40.03 15.59
CA GLU A 834 5.19 40.21 14.14
C GLU A 834 6.56 40.26 13.42
N GLU A 835 7.17 39.11 13.11
CA GLU A 835 8.12 38.98 11.96
C GLU A 835 8.54 37.51 11.67
N VAL A 836 7.81 36.82 10.79
CA VAL A 836 8.29 35.61 10.08
C VAL A 836 7.77 35.69 8.62
N PRO A 837 8.60 35.45 7.58
CA PRO A 837 8.32 35.99 6.24
C PRO A 837 7.47 35.09 5.33
N LYS A 838 6.76 35.74 4.39
CA LYS A 838 6.05 35.07 3.28
C LYS A 838 7.02 34.36 2.34
N ALA A 839 6.85 33.05 2.17
CA ALA A 839 7.42 32.31 1.05
C ALA A 839 6.78 32.75 -0.28
N LYS A 840 7.48 32.51 -1.41
CA LYS A 840 7.03 32.88 -2.76
C LYS A 840 6.41 31.71 -3.52
N GLN A 841 5.70 32.10 -4.58
CA GLN A 841 5.24 31.33 -5.75
C GLN A 841 6.13 30.14 -6.12
#